data_AF-A0A0A2W365-F1
#
_entry.id   AF-A0A0A2W365-F1
#
_cell.length_a   1.000
_cell.length_b   1.000
_cell.length_c   1.000
_cell.angle_alpha   90.00
_cell.angle_beta   90.00
_cell.angle_gamma   90.00
#
_symmetry.space_group_name_H-M   'P 1'
#
loop_
_entity.id
_entity.type
_entity.pdbx_description
1 polymer ?
#
loop_
_entity_poly.entity_id
_entity_poly.type
_entity_poly.pdbx_seq_one_letter_code
_entity_poly.pdbx_strand_id
1 'polypeptide(L)'
;MVRKLKYHEQKLLRKTDFITYKQDNGHRDKEVIRRYNIQKPEDYHKYNRICGSLRQLAHRLSLLPPDNAVRRKHEELLLNKLYDMGVLSSASKLSAVEHGVTVSAFARRRLPVVMTRLRMAENVQAATNMIEQGHVRVGVDTITDPAYLVTRSTEDFVTWSVGSKIKRNIMKYRDQLDDFELLSVDGFDNGVWIVQRWFQKLAFSRRYGVKQDFYQWEQENSVERKAVVGKLGFVEEFDLFRAENEAPNRKDQQRLPSLHKPRTYNTPTYRRPALGWARMGWAVSPVASGHSLVLNRPLTPVVISPTLCGPIPIPVLFSQPFGLSTLTLLPSPRFCLATTSSSSSSAPRIAIRPNTSAPKLVLPTMGLKEDVGNFAMAMIGPWIFIGMAVAHFPQAFMSIVSSGQYSKLLSPSEFLAVAFGQFWGTVGPEIKVDFKPRVVPVLEGRVRDGKIVQEPVSEPISGVVMEVGAGSGMWTDVLAGFTAVGSSDSGAANGPASNLRKRKTDASDGGITKIYGVEPNEISAASLRKRVNDLGLDGIYEVVPVGIEEVTDPTAWNGQIPEGSLDCIVCVCCLCSIPDQEKNIQYLYKLLKPGGRWYIHEHVKVTRGGLLLSLYQAYVGFFHGMVMGGCQLRRSTLQNILAAGPFSEVNVGQPADQAGYEVIPWVMGVLKKK
;
A
#
# COMPACT_ATOMS: atom_id res chain seq x y z
N MET A 1 23.27 47.50 1.95
CA MET A 1 22.99 48.08 3.28
C MET A 1 22.90 49.59 3.14
N VAL A 2 22.20 50.27 4.04
CA VAL A 2 22.21 51.75 4.13
C VAL A 2 23.50 52.20 4.82
N ARG A 3 24.02 53.38 4.48
CA ARG A 3 25.18 53.97 5.17
C ARG A 3 24.88 54.23 6.64
N LYS A 4 25.92 54.26 7.50
CA LYS A 4 25.77 54.73 8.88
C LYS A 4 25.23 56.17 8.88
N LEU A 5 24.21 56.42 9.70
CA LEU A 5 23.64 57.75 9.86
C LEU A 5 24.57 58.64 10.70
N LYS A 6 24.63 59.93 10.36
CA LYS A 6 25.26 60.98 11.17
C LYS A 6 24.43 61.23 12.43
N TYR A 7 25.03 61.80 13.47
CA TYR A 7 24.36 62.03 14.76
C TYR A 7 23.02 62.77 14.66
N HIS A 8 22.93 63.83 13.84
CA HIS A 8 21.68 64.56 13.62
C HIS A 8 20.63 63.73 12.85
N GLU A 9 21.05 62.96 11.83
CA GLU A 9 20.18 62.07 11.07
C GLU A 9 19.60 60.97 11.98
N GLN A 10 20.43 60.35 12.83
CA GLN A 10 20.01 59.36 13.82
C GLN A 10 19.12 59.96 14.92
N LYS A 11 19.33 61.23 15.30
CA LYS A 11 18.48 61.94 16.28
C LYS A 11 17.06 62.18 15.75
N LEU A 12 16.89 62.34 14.43
CA LEU A 12 15.59 62.42 13.76
C LEU A 12 15.00 61.01 13.52
N LEU A 13 15.77 60.11 12.90
CA LEU A 13 15.34 58.78 12.44
C LEU A 13 15.45 57.69 13.53
N ARG A 14 15.16 58.03 14.79
CA ARG A 14 15.33 57.16 15.98
C ARG A 14 14.57 55.82 15.92
N LYS A 15 13.50 55.74 15.13
CA LYS A 15 12.65 54.55 14.97
C LYS A 15 12.87 53.82 13.64
N THR A 16 13.81 54.29 12.81
CA THR A 16 14.00 53.81 11.44
C THR A 16 15.10 52.75 11.40
N ASP A 17 14.69 51.49 11.53
CA ASP A 17 15.46 50.34 11.04
C ASP A 17 14.71 49.75 9.83
N PHE A 18 15.46 49.33 8.81
CA PHE A 18 14.97 48.64 7.62
C PHE A 18 15.12 47.11 7.73
N ILE A 19 15.85 46.63 8.74
CA ILE A 19 16.16 45.21 8.96
C ILE A 19 15.22 44.60 10.00
N THR A 20 15.03 45.25 11.15
CA THR A 20 14.29 44.73 12.30
C THR A 20 13.03 45.56 12.60
N TYR A 21 11.89 45.11 12.11
CA TYR A 21 10.60 45.72 12.49
C TYR A 21 10.09 45.15 13.82
N LYS A 22 9.28 45.92 14.56
CA LYS A 22 8.71 45.48 15.86
C LYS A 22 7.90 44.18 15.73
N GLN A 23 7.26 43.95 14.59
CA GLN A 23 6.50 42.72 14.30
C GLN A 23 7.39 41.47 14.13
N ASP A 24 8.67 41.64 13.82
CA ASP A 24 9.60 40.54 13.56
C ASP A 24 10.08 39.85 14.84
N ASN A 25 9.70 40.37 16.02
CA ASN A 25 10.01 39.83 17.34
C ASN A 25 11.51 39.47 17.53
N GLY A 26 12.40 40.31 16.99
CA GLY A 26 13.85 40.12 17.05
C GLY A 26 14.41 39.04 16.12
N HIS A 27 13.69 38.66 15.05
CA HIS A 27 14.06 37.60 14.11
C HIS A 27 14.27 36.21 14.74
N ARG A 28 13.60 35.96 15.86
CA ARG A 28 13.65 34.69 16.61
C ARG A 28 13.17 33.49 15.77
N ASP A 29 12.30 33.73 14.80
CA ASP A 29 11.95 32.78 13.74
C ASP A 29 13.19 32.33 12.96
N LYS A 30 13.91 33.28 12.36
CA LYS A 30 15.10 33.04 11.53
C LYS A 30 16.26 32.46 12.35
N GLU A 31 16.39 32.85 13.61
CA GLU A 31 17.36 32.28 14.56
C GLU A 31 17.10 30.79 14.81
N VAL A 32 15.86 30.42 15.15
CA VAL A 32 15.47 29.03 15.44
C VAL A 32 15.49 28.17 14.18
N ILE A 33 15.03 28.71 13.05
CA ILE A 33 15.07 28.07 11.72
C ILE A 33 16.52 27.71 11.35
N ARG A 34 17.46 28.65 11.47
CA ARG A 34 18.89 28.42 11.18
C ARG A 34 19.53 27.46 12.17
N ARG A 35 19.25 27.58 13.47
CA ARG A 35 19.85 26.73 14.52
C ARG A 35 19.50 25.25 14.39
N TYR A 36 18.31 24.92 13.89
CA TYR A 36 17.83 23.53 13.78
C TYR A 36 17.64 23.05 12.34
N ASN A 37 18.23 23.75 11.36
CA ASN A 37 18.16 23.44 9.92
C ASN A 37 16.71 23.21 9.40
N ILE A 38 15.77 24.04 9.82
CA ILE A 38 14.35 23.91 9.42
C ILE A 38 14.18 24.44 7.98
N GLN A 39 13.90 23.54 7.03
CA GLN A 39 13.83 23.90 5.61
C GLN A 39 12.64 24.81 5.27
N LYS A 40 11.45 24.54 5.84
CA LYS A 40 10.21 25.27 5.55
C LYS A 40 9.93 26.29 6.67
N PRO A 41 9.98 27.62 6.42
CA PRO A 41 9.71 28.62 7.46
C PRO A 41 8.32 28.48 8.08
N GLU A 42 7.34 27.97 7.33
CA GLU A 42 6.01 27.64 7.84
C GLU A 42 6.02 26.71 9.05
N ASP A 43 6.97 25.76 9.13
CA ASP A 43 7.04 24.79 10.23
C ASP A 43 7.25 25.49 11.57
N TYR A 44 8.08 26.54 11.60
CA TYR A 44 8.23 27.40 12.77
C TYR A 44 6.89 28.00 13.19
N HIS A 45 6.10 28.53 12.24
CA HIS A 45 4.79 29.11 12.52
C HIS A 45 3.72 28.05 12.90
N LYS A 46 3.81 26.83 12.37
CA LYS A 46 2.95 25.68 12.73
C LYS A 46 3.24 25.25 14.17
N TYR A 47 4.52 25.02 14.51
CA TYR A 47 4.94 24.71 15.89
C TYR A 47 4.63 25.85 16.86
N ASN A 48 4.75 27.13 16.46
CA ASN A 48 4.43 28.27 17.32
C ASN A 48 2.93 28.34 17.66
N ARG A 49 2.06 28.06 16.68
CA ARG A 49 0.60 27.91 16.92
C ARG A 49 0.32 26.79 17.92
N ILE A 50 0.94 25.62 17.74
CA ILE A 50 0.80 24.47 18.66
C ILE A 50 1.25 24.83 20.08
N CYS A 51 2.41 25.50 20.23
CA CYS A 51 2.90 25.98 21.53
C CYS A 51 1.91 26.97 22.17
N GLY A 52 1.34 27.88 21.38
CA GLY A 52 0.29 28.81 21.83
C GLY A 52 -0.94 28.09 22.38
N SER A 53 -1.51 27.16 21.61
CA SER A 53 -2.68 26.37 22.03
C SER A 53 -2.42 25.53 23.29
N LEU A 54 -1.24 24.92 23.42
CA LEU A 54 -0.85 24.14 24.61
C LEU A 54 -0.73 25.03 25.87
N ARG A 55 -0.16 26.22 25.74
CA ARG A 55 -0.09 27.20 26.84
C ARG A 55 -1.46 27.76 27.20
N GLN A 56 -2.31 28.02 26.22
CA GLN A 56 -3.71 28.43 26.45
C GLN A 56 -4.51 27.33 27.17
N LEU A 57 -4.28 26.06 26.85
CA LEU A 57 -4.88 24.93 27.57
C LEU A 57 -4.39 24.88 29.02
N ALA A 58 -3.08 24.97 29.27
CA ALA A 58 -2.52 25.01 30.62
C ALA A 58 -3.06 26.20 31.44
N HIS A 59 -3.17 27.39 30.85
CA HIS A 59 -3.78 28.56 31.49
C HIS A 59 -5.28 28.35 31.79
N ARG A 60 -6.03 27.67 30.93
CA ARG A 60 -7.43 27.33 31.21
C ARG A 60 -7.55 26.30 32.34
N LEU A 61 -6.60 25.36 32.46
CA LEU A 61 -6.55 24.41 33.58
C LEU A 61 -6.18 25.11 34.90
N SER A 62 -5.25 26.06 34.90
CA SER A 62 -4.88 26.79 36.12
C SER A 62 -5.98 27.72 36.65
N LEU A 63 -6.89 28.17 35.79
CA LEU A 63 -8.12 28.92 36.18
C LEU A 63 -9.21 28.05 36.83
N LEU A 64 -9.15 26.72 36.74
CA LEU A 64 -10.10 25.84 37.43
C LEU A 64 -9.72 25.69 38.92
N PRO A 65 -10.69 25.46 39.84
CA PRO A 65 -10.38 25.16 41.24
C PRO A 65 -9.42 23.96 41.37
N PRO A 66 -8.44 23.99 42.29
CA PRO A 66 -7.39 22.97 42.38
C PRO A 66 -7.95 21.57 42.68
N ASP A 67 -9.00 21.48 43.48
CA ASP A 67 -9.63 20.21 43.89
C ASP A 67 -10.41 19.53 42.77
N ASN A 68 -10.69 20.23 41.66
CA ASN A 68 -11.53 19.73 40.58
C ASN A 68 -10.90 18.47 39.93
N ALA A 69 -11.64 17.34 39.96
CA ALA A 69 -11.19 16.08 39.39
C ALA A 69 -10.91 16.16 37.88
N VAL A 70 -11.65 17.00 37.14
CA VAL A 70 -11.41 17.26 35.71
C VAL A 70 -10.09 17.97 35.51
N ARG A 71 -9.75 18.95 36.37
CA ARG A 71 -8.47 19.67 36.34
C ARG A 71 -7.31 18.70 36.53
N ARG A 72 -7.28 17.99 37.66
CA ARG A 72 -6.21 17.04 38.01
C ARG A 72 -5.96 16.00 36.92
N LYS A 73 -7.03 15.39 36.39
CA LYS A 73 -6.94 14.41 35.28
C LYS A 73 -6.36 15.00 33.99
N HIS A 74 -6.72 16.22 33.63
CA HIS A 74 -6.20 16.84 32.40
C HIS A 74 -4.80 17.45 32.57
N GLU A 75 -4.42 17.90 33.77
CA GLU A 75 -3.05 18.26 34.09
C GLU A 75 -2.11 17.05 33.94
N GLU A 76 -2.48 15.90 34.51
CA GLU A 76 -1.74 14.64 34.39
C GLU A 76 -1.62 14.17 32.93
N LEU A 77 -2.74 14.08 32.20
CA LEU A 77 -2.73 13.66 30.79
C LEU A 77 -1.90 14.59 29.90
N LEU A 78 -1.94 15.91 30.15
CA LEU A 78 -1.14 16.89 29.41
C LEU A 78 0.36 16.74 29.71
N LEU A 79 0.73 16.59 30.98
CA LEU A 79 2.11 16.49 31.43
C LEU A 79 2.76 15.17 30.97
N ASN A 80 2.07 14.04 31.12
CA ASN A 80 2.53 12.75 30.63
C ASN A 80 2.69 12.75 29.11
N LYS A 81 1.69 13.23 28.35
CA LYS A 81 1.78 13.27 26.89
C LYS A 81 2.93 14.16 26.37
N LEU A 82 3.19 15.30 27.02
CA LEU A 82 4.32 16.18 26.67
C LEU A 82 5.67 15.61 27.08
N TYR A 83 5.72 14.81 28.14
CA TYR A 83 6.91 14.07 28.56
C TYR A 83 7.23 12.94 27.57
N ASP A 84 6.25 12.11 27.19
CA ASP A 84 6.41 10.98 26.24
C ASP A 84 6.91 11.43 24.86
N MET A 85 6.38 12.56 24.36
CA MET A 85 6.84 13.18 23.11
C MET A 85 8.24 13.82 23.23
N GLY A 86 8.81 13.88 24.44
CA GLY A 86 10.13 14.46 24.70
C GLY A 86 10.17 16.00 24.66
N VAL A 87 9.01 16.66 24.67
CA VAL A 87 8.92 18.14 24.68
C VAL A 87 9.26 18.70 26.06
N LEU A 88 8.86 18.00 27.13
CA LEU A 88 9.23 18.31 28.51
C LEU A 88 10.25 17.32 29.08
N SER A 89 11.14 17.84 29.94
CA SER A 89 12.14 17.05 30.66
C SER A 89 11.59 16.32 31.88
N SER A 90 10.50 16.82 32.49
CA SER A 90 9.80 16.23 33.64
C SER A 90 8.29 16.48 33.53
N ALA A 91 7.48 15.53 34.00
CA ALA A 91 6.01 15.62 34.07
C ALA A 91 5.49 16.20 35.40
N SER A 92 6.36 16.67 36.31
CA SER A 92 6.00 16.88 37.72
C SER A 92 5.18 18.14 38.06
N LYS A 93 5.13 19.17 37.19
CA LYS A 93 4.53 20.48 37.51
C LYS A 93 3.94 21.16 36.26
N LEU A 94 2.72 21.68 36.34
CA LEU A 94 2.05 22.38 35.22
C LEU A 94 2.84 23.61 34.72
N SER A 95 3.57 24.31 35.60
CA SER A 95 4.43 25.44 35.22
C SER A 95 5.56 25.07 34.24
N ALA A 96 5.93 23.78 34.14
CA ALA A 96 6.83 23.31 33.09
C ALA A 96 6.24 23.50 31.68
N VAL A 97 4.91 23.50 31.53
CA VAL A 97 4.25 23.74 30.23
C VAL A 97 4.46 25.17 29.75
N GLU A 98 4.35 26.16 30.65
CA GLU A 98 4.39 27.58 30.29
C GLU A 98 5.74 28.00 29.69
N HIS A 99 6.84 27.60 30.33
CA HIS A 99 8.19 27.99 29.91
C HIS A 99 8.90 26.90 29.09
N GLY A 100 8.61 25.62 29.32
CA GLY A 100 9.25 24.49 28.66
C GLY A 100 8.73 24.22 27.24
N VAL A 101 7.39 24.25 27.04
CA VAL A 101 6.80 24.07 25.71
C VAL A 101 7.13 25.27 24.84
N THR A 102 8.08 25.07 23.94
CA THR A 102 8.67 26.09 23.06
C THR A 102 8.91 25.51 21.67
N VAL A 103 8.92 26.34 20.63
CA VAL A 103 9.23 25.89 19.26
C VAL A 103 10.59 25.19 19.20
N SER A 104 11.57 25.69 19.95
CA SER A 104 12.89 25.05 20.11
C SER A 104 12.83 23.65 20.75
N ALA A 105 11.84 23.34 21.60
CA ALA A 105 11.66 22.00 22.15
C ALA A 105 11.14 21.02 21.08
N PHE A 106 10.14 21.43 20.28
CA PHE A 106 9.67 20.64 19.13
C PHE A 106 10.78 20.45 18.08
N ALA A 107 11.54 21.50 17.77
CA ALA A 107 12.66 21.42 16.83
C ALA A 107 13.76 20.44 17.31
N ARG A 108 14.03 20.34 18.61
CA ARG A 108 14.95 19.34 19.20
C ARG A 108 14.45 17.90 19.20
N ARG A 109 13.19 17.66 18.79
CA ARG A 109 12.62 16.31 18.56
C ARG A 109 12.52 15.94 17.07
N ARG A 110 12.86 16.84 16.14
CA ARG A 110 12.99 16.50 14.71
C ARG A 110 14.15 15.53 14.49
N LEU A 111 13.95 14.54 13.63
CA LEU A 111 14.89 13.45 13.35
C LEU A 111 16.35 13.90 13.12
N PRO A 112 16.68 14.96 12.33
CA PRO A 112 18.07 15.38 12.13
C PRO A 112 18.79 15.79 13.44
N VAL A 113 18.08 16.45 14.35
CA VAL A 113 18.63 16.93 15.62
C VAL A 113 18.79 15.78 16.62
N VAL A 114 17.87 14.80 16.58
CA VAL A 114 17.96 13.57 17.38
C VAL A 114 19.13 12.70 16.92
N MET A 115 19.30 12.47 15.60
CA MET A 115 20.48 11.78 15.06
C MET A 115 21.81 12.44 15.44
N THR A 116 21.86 13.77 15.43
CA THR A 116 23.06 14.53 15.83
C THR A 116 23.36 14.33 17.33
N ARG A 117 22.32 14.27 18.19
CA ARG A 117 22.45 13.92 19.61
C ARG A 117 22.94 12.48 19.81
N LEU A 118 22.40 11.53 19.04
CA LEU A 118 22.78 10.11 19.04
C LEU A 118 24.14 9.83 18.37
N ARG A 119 24.85 10.87 17.89
CA ARG A 119 26.15 10.76 17.17
C ARG A 119 26.11 9.92 15.90
N MET A 120 24.93 9.72 15.30
CA MET A 120 24.80 9.11 13.96
C MET A 120 25.30 10.04 12.85
N ALA A 121 25.27 11.36 13.10
CA ALA A 121 25.79 12.38 12.21
C ALA A 121 26.51 13.46 13.02
N GLU A 122 27.54 14.06 12.43
CA GLU A 122 28.35 15.11 13.08
C GLU A 122 27.60 16.43 13.24
N ASN A 123 26.81 16.78 12.20
CA ASN A 123 26.17 18.09 12.03
C ASN A 123 24.72 17.91 11.60
N VAL A 124 23.84 18.84 11.99
CA VAL A 124 22.40 18.78 11.69
C VAL A 124 22.14 18.82 10.18
N GLN A 125 22.94 19.58 9.42
CA GLN A 125 22.88 19.62 7.96
C GLN A 125 23.24 18.27 7.33
N ALA A 126 24.29 17.60 7.83
CA ALA A 126 24.66 16.27 7.35
C ALA A 126 23.54 15.25 7.67
N ALA A 127 22.95 15.32 8.87
CA ALA A 127 21.81 14.50 9.24
C ALA A 127 20.59 14.72 8.31
N THR A 128 20.25 15.97 7.98
CA THR A 128 19.20 16.30 7.00
C THR A 128 19.46 15.62 5.66
N ASN A 129 20.66 15.79 5.09
CA ASN A 129 21.00 15.20 3.79
C ASN A 129 20.93 13.66 3.81
N MET A 130 21.36 13.01 4.90
CA MET A 130 21.30 11.54 5.05
C MET A 130 19.86 11.02 5.14
N ILE A 131 18.95 11.78 5.75
CA ILE A 131 17.51 11.47 5.82
C ILE A 131 16.89 11.59 4.42
N GLU A 132 17.14 12.69 3.70
CA GLU A 132 16.62 12.91 2.34
C GLU A 132 17.10 11.84 1.35
N GLN A 133 18.32 11.32 1.54
CA GLN A 133 18.89 10.20 0.79
C GLN A 133 18.28 8.83 1.15
N GLY A 134 17.42 8.74 2.16
CA GLY A 134 16.78 7.48 2.61
C GLY A 134 17.72 6.54 3.37
N HIS A 135 18.81 7.04 3.94
CA HIS A 135 19.78 6.20 4.67
C HIS A 135 19.35 5.86 6.11
N VAL A 136 18.22 6.40 6.59
CA VAL A 136 17.78 6.35 7.99
C VAL A 136 16.40 5.70 8.09
N ARG A 137 16.20 4.86 9.12
CA ARG A 137 14.90 4.30 9.49
C ARG A 137 14.61 4.49 10.98
N VAL A 138 13.33 4.45 11.34
CA VAL A 138 12.86 4.51 12.72
C VAL A 138 12.05 3.24 12.97
N GLY A 139 12.63 2.30 13.71
CA GLY A 139 12.13 0.92 13.77
C GLY A 139 12.32 0.21 12.43
N VAL A 140 11.21 -0.18 11.80
CA VAL A 140 11.21 -0.84 10.49
C VAL A 140 11.18 0.15 9.31
N ASP A 141 10.56 1.31 9.47
CA ASP A 141 10.22 2.22 8.38
C ASP A 141 11.37 3.18 8.03
N THR A 142 11.81 3.18 6.77
CA THR A 142 12.76 4.17 6.22
C THR A 142 12.09 5.53 6.13
N ILE A 143 12.69 6.55 6.78
CA ILE A 143 12.13 7.91 6.87
C ILE A 143 12.94 8.85 5.97
N THR A 144 12.24 9.54 5.07
CA THR A 144 12.82 10.54 4.15
C THR A 144 12.50 11.99 4.50
N ASP A 145 11.64 12.25 5.50
CA ASP A 145 11.21 13.59 5.90
C ASP A 145 12.02 14.14 7.10
N PRO A 146 12.82 15.22 6.92
CA PRO A 146 13.52 15.91 8.01
C PRO A 146 12.60 16.61 9.03
N ALA A 147 11.28 16.64 8.80
CA ALA A 147 10.28 17.12 9.76
C ALA A 147 9.68 16.04 10.67
N TYR A 148 9.98 14.76 10.44
CA TYR A 148 9.55 13.66 11.31
C TYR A 148 9.97 13.90 12.76
N LEU A 149 9.01 13.77 13.69
CA LEU A 149 9.21 14.04 15.12
C LEU A 149 9.29 12.73 15.90
N VAL A 150 10.46 12.47 16.46
CA VAL A 150 10.79 11.26 17.22
C VAL A 150 10.31 11.43 18.67
N THR A 151 9.52 10.50 19.21
CA THR A 151 9.13 10.49 20.64
C THR A 151 10.26 9.92 21.50
N ARG A 152 10.16 9.95 22.83
CA ARG A 152 11.15 9.24 23.67
C ARG A 152 11.22 7.76 23.31
N SER A 153 10.05 7.12 23.19
CA SER A 153 9.91 5.69 22.87
C SER A 153 10.32 5.28 21.46
N THR A 154 10.46 6.21 20.50
CA THR A 154 10.98 5.90 19.16
C THR A 154 12.43 6.34 18.94
N GLU A 155 13.07 6.96 19.94
CA GLU A 155 14.47 7.40 19.86
C GLU A 155 15.44 6.22 19.85
N ASP A 156 15.17 5.20 20.66
CA ASP A 156 16.00 3.98 20.77
C ASP A 156 15.97 3.12 19.49
N PHE A 157 15.00 3.34 18.60
CA PHE A 157 14.83 2.62 17.34
C PHE A 157 15.31 3.39 16.10
N VAL A 158 15.95 4.57 16.27
CA VAL A 158 16.54 5.32 15.15
C VAL A 158 17.84 4.62 14.72
N THR A 159 17.89 4.13 13.48
CA THR A 159 19.04 3.37 12.96
C THR A 159 19.20 3.51 11.45
N TRP A 160 20.26 2.94 10.88
CA TRP A 160 20.49 2.96 9.43
C TRP A 160 19.52 2.01 8.70
N SER A 161 19.10 2.40 7.49
CA SER A 161 18.28 1.57 6.61
C SER A 161 19.06 0.36 6.06
N VAL A 162 18.34 -0.67 5.65
CA VAL A 162 18.93 -1.87 5.01
C VAL A 162 19.59 -1.47 3.70
N GLY A 163 20.75 -2.06 3.37
CA GLY A 163 21.55 -1.68 2.20
C GLY A 163 22.26 -0.32 2.30
N SER A 164 22.10 0.44 3.39
CA SER A 164 22.70 1.78 3.54
C SER A 164 24.22 1.75 3.39
N LYS A 165 24.75 2.52 2.43
CA LYS A 165 26.19 2.70 2.20
C LYS A 165 26.90 3.30 3.41
N ILE A 166 26.19 4.06 4.24
CA ILE A 166 26.73 4.60 5.50
C ILE A 166 26.90 3.48 6.53
N LYS A 167 25.93 2.57 6.67
CA LYS A 167 26.08 1.35 7.48
C LYS A 167 27.29 0.54 6.99
N ARG A 168 27.38 0.28 5.68
CA ARG A 168 28.50 -0.46 5.05
C ARG A 168 29.86 0.16 5.38
N ASN A 169 29.99 1.48 5.29
CA ASN A 169 31.22 2.21 5.65
C ASN A 169 31.54 2.14 7.15
N ILE A 170 30.54 2.24 8.03
CA ILE A 170 30.75 2.14 9.50
C ILE A 170 31.19 0.73 9.89
N MET A 171 30.59 -0.31 9.33
CA MET A 171 30.98 -1.71 9.60
C MET A 171 32.39 -1.99 9.05
N LYS A 172 32.71 -1.49 7.85
CA LYS A 172 34.06 -1.60 7.27
C LYS A 172 35.13 -0.88 8.10
N TYR A 173 34.82 0.30 8.63
CA TYR A 173 35.73 1.04 9.53
C TYR A 173 35.96 0.34 10.89
N ARG A 174 35.12 -0.63 11.25
CA ARG A 174 35.22 -1.44 12.48
C ARG A 174 35.77 -2.84 12.23
N ASP A 175 36.17 -3.17 11.00
CA ASP A 175 36.50 -4.53 10.56
C ASP A 175 35.41 -5.57 10.89
N GLN A 176 34.14 -5.13 10.85
CA GLN A 176 32.92 -5.89 11.16
C GLN A 176 31.96 -5.94 9.96
N LEU A 177 32.49 -5.83 8.72
CA LEU A 177 31.69 -5.93 7.51
C LEU A 177 31.42 -7.40 7.18
N ASP A 178 30.16 -7.81 7.33
CA ASP A 178 29.64 -9.06 6.77
C ASP A 178 29.00 -8.77 5.40
N ASP A 179 29.59 -9.33 4.34
CA ASP A 179 29.09 -9.19 2.97
C ASP A 179 27.88 -10.12 2.68
N PHE A 180 27.47 -11.00 3.60
CA PHE A 180 26.28 -11.85 3.43
C PHE A 180 24.96 -11.04 3.48
N GLU A 181 24.89 -9.98 4.31
CA GLU A 181 23.77 -9.00 4.23
C GLU A 181 23.69 -8.35 2.84
N LEU A 182 24.82 -8.21 2.15
CA LEU A 182 25.01 -7.36 0.98
C LEU A 182 24.43 -8.00 -0.29
N LEU A 183 24.57 -9.32 -0.42
CA LEU A 183 23.98 -10.14 -1.49
C LEU A 183 22.45 -10.09 -1.52
N SER A 184 21.79 -9.71 -0.42
CA SER A 184 20.33 -9.58 -0.34
C SER A 184 19.77 -8.31 -0.99
N VAL A 185 20.61 -7.37 -1.43
CA VAL A 185 20.18 -6.03 -1.91
C VAL A 185 20.71 -5.68 -3.30
N ASP A 186 22.01 -5.85 -3.56
CA ASP A 186 22.63 -5.38 -4.82
C ASP A 186 22.37 -6.35 -6.02
N GLY A 187 21.33 -7.21 -5.94
CA GLY A 187 21.21 -8.44 -6.72
C GLY A 187 20.05 -8.62 -7.72
N PHE A 188 18.96 -7.81 -7.73
CA PHE A 188 17.84 -8.03 -8.68
C PHE A 188 16.98 -6.79 -9.08
N ASP A 189 16.98 -5.69 -8.33
CA ASP A 189 15.81 -4.78 -8.28
C ASP A 189 15.71 -3.63 -9.30
N ASN A 190 16.72 -3.38 -10.14
CA ASN A 190 16.81 -2.14 -10.93
C ASN A 190 15.64 -1.89 -11.93
N GLY A 191 14.85 -2.90 -12.29
CA GLY A 191 13.64 -2.75 -13.10
C GLY A 191 12.35 -2.59 -12.27
N VAL A 192 12.20 -3.38 -11.20
CA VAL A 192 10.97 -3.45 -10.37
C VAL A 192 10.77 -2.17 -9.57
N TRP A 193 11.87 -1.56 -9.10
CA TRP A 193 11.86 -0.42 -8.20
C TRP A 193 11.09 0.81 -8.72
N ILE A 194 11.09 1.05 -10.04
CA ILE A 194 10.34 2.17 -10.66
C ILE A 194 8.83 1.98 -10.48
N VAL A 195 8.33 0.77 -10.70
CA VAL A 195 6.90 0.43 -10.55
C VAL A 195 6.52 0.40 -9.07
N GLN A 196 7.35 -0.21 -8.22
CA GLN A 196 7.09 -0.32 -6.78
C GLN A 196 7.11 1.05 -6.06
N ARG A 197 7.96 1.99 -6.49
CA ARG A 197 7.98 3.37 -5.98
C ARG A 197 6.82 4.22 -6.52
N TRP A 198 6.29 3.89 -7.71
CA TRP A 198 5.02 4.44 -8.22
C TRP A 198 3.82 3.95 -7.39
N PHE A 199 3.83 2.67 -6.99
CA PHE A 199 2.87 2.09 -6.05
C PHE A 199 2.92 2.75 -4.66
N GLN A 200 4.11 2.96 -4.08
CA GLN A 200 4.23 3.69 -2.81
C GLN A 200 3.67 5.13 -2.92
N LYS A 201 3.84 5.80 -4.07
CA LYS A 201 3.18 7.09 -4.36
C LYS A 201 1.65 7.00 -4.34
N LEU A 202 1.06 5.95 -4.91
CA LEU A 202 -0.38 5.68 -4.87
C LEU A 202 -0.90 5.39 -3.46
N ALA A 203 -0.18 4.54 -2.70
CA ALA A 203 -0.49 4.25 -1.30
C ALA A 203 -0.39 5.50 -0.39
N PHE A 204 0.55 6.40 -0.65
CA PHE A 204 0.67 7.66 0.08
C PHE A 204 -0.48 8.64 -0.25
N SER A 205 -0.86 8.72 -1.53
CA SER A 205 -2.03 9.49 -2.00
C SER A 205 -3.33 9.07 -1.29
N ARG A 206 -3.46 7.78 -0.93
CA ARG A 206 -4.59 7.20 -0.18
C ARG A 206 -4.78 7.79 1.24
N ARG A 207 -3.84 8.61 1.76
CA ARG A 207 -3.84 9.07 3.17
C ARG A 207 -3.96 10.58 3.38
N TYR A 208 -3.60 11.42 2.41
CA TYR A 208 -3.66 12.89 2.54
C TYR A 208 -4.07 13.57 1.22
N GLY A 209 -5.38 13.81 1.06
CA GLY A 209 -5.95 14.42 -0.14
C GLY A 209 -5.71 15.93 -0.27
N VAL A 210 -4.55 16.35 -0.78
CA VAL A 210 -4.28 17.75 -1.19
C VAL A 210 -3.73 17.76 -2.63
N LYS A 211 -4.48 18.33 -3.57
CA LYS A 211 -4.15 18.31 -5.01
C LYS A 211 -3.16 19.38 -5.48
N GLN A 212 -2.65 20.22 -4.58
CA GLN A 212 -1.93 21.44 -4.92
C GLN A 212 -0.48 21.18 -5.40
N ASP A 213 0.18 20.18 -4.83
CA ASP A 213 1.64 19.99 -4.98
C ASP A 213 2.05 19.38 -6.33
N PHE A 214 1.12 18.84 -7.13
CA PHE A 214 1.43 18.11 -8.37
C PHE A 214 2.13 19.00 -9.42
N TYR A 215 1.61 20.20 -9.66
CA TYR A 215 2.19 21.17 -10.60
C TYR A 215 3.54 21.74 -10.13
N GLN A 216 3.77 21.77 -8.82
CA GLN A 216 5.03 22.26 -8.24
C GLN A 216 6.10 21.16 -8.28
N TRP A 217 5.72 19.91 -8.01
CA TRP A 217 6.57 18.73 -8.21
C TRP A 217 6.99 18.57 -9.68
N GLU A 218 6.11 18.83 -10.65
CA GLU A 218 6.45 18.76 -12.08
C GLU A 218 7.50 19.80 -12.52
N GLN A 219 7.48 21.00 -11.93
CA GLN A 219 8.53 22.02 -12.11
C GLN A 219 9.87 21.55 -11.50
N GLU A 220 9.84 21.02 -10.27
CA GLU A 220 11.04 20.59 -9.53
C GLU A 220 11.77 19.40 -10.20
N ASN A 221 11.04 18.50 -10.87
CA ASN A 221 11.60 17.23 -11.39
C ASN A 221 12.07 17.31 -12.86
N SER A 222 12.07 18.50 -13.45
CA SER A 222 12.64 18.78 -14.78
C SER A 222 14.15 18.47 -14.88
N VAL A 223 14.86 18.48 -13.74
CA VAL A 223 16.30 18.21 -13.65
C VAL A 223 16.63 16.72 -13.76
N GLU A 224 15.87 15.83 -13.12
CA GLU A 224 16.18 14.38 -13.12
C GLU A 224 16.05 13.76 -14.52
N ARG A 225 15.06 14.18 -15.32
CA ARG A 225 14.93 13.70 -16.71
C ARG A 225 16.18 14.00 -17.55
N LYS A 226 16.80 15.17 -17.36
CA LYS A 226 18.03 15.55 -18.10
C LYS A 226 19.22 14.68 -17.71
N ALA A 227 19.31 14.24 -16.45
CA ALA A 227 20.36 13.36 -15.97
C ALA A 227 20.23 11.89 -16.47
N VAL A 228 19.01 11.43 -16.77
CA VAL A 228 18.77 10.08 -17.31
C VAL A 228 18.95 10.03 -18.83
N VAL A 229 18.42 11.01 -19.58
CA VAL A 229 18.54 11.04 -21.05
C VAL A 229 20.02 11.10 -21.49
N GLY A 230 20.85 11.86 -20.79
CA GLY A 230 22.29 11.96 -21.05
C GLY A 230 23.10 10.67 -20.83
N LYS A 231 22.48 9.56 -20.35
CA LYS A 231 23.12 8.25 -20.17
C LYS A 231 22.73 7.19 -21.21
N LEU A 232 21.81 7.47 -22.13
CA LEU A 232 21.25 6.48 -23.05
C LEU A 232 21.57 6.70 -24.55
N GLY A 233 22.48 7.63 -24.87
CA GLY A 233 23.22 7.60 -26.15
C GLY A 233 22.46 7.92 -27.44
N PHE A 234 21.20 8.37 -27.37
CA PHE A 234 20.44 8.86 -28.53
C PHE A 234 20.37 10.40 -28.53
N VAL A 235 21.21 11.04 -29.35
CA VAL A 235 21.18 12.50 -29.60
C VAL A 235 21.45 12.77 -31.08
N GLU A 236 20.40 12.74 -31.90
CA GLU A 236 20.32 13.47 -33.18
C GLU A 236 18.86 13.49 -33.65
N GLU A 237 18.20 14.65 -33.52
CA GLU A 237 17.06 15.19 -34.34
C GLU A 237 16.31 16.31 -33.59
N PHE A 238 16.18 16.23 -32.26
CA PHE A 238 15.19 17.03 -31.53
C PHE A 238 15.53 18.50 -31.20
N ASP A 239 16.79 18.95 -31.39
CA ASP A 239 17.19 20.33 -31.05
C ASP A 239 17.04 21.34 -32.20
N LEU A 240 16.72 20.90 -33.43
CA LEU A 240 16.45 21.80 -34.56
C LEU A 240 15.13 22.59 -34.43
N PHE A 241 14.18 22.14 -33.61
CA PHE A 241 12.84 22.74 -33.51
C PHE A 241 12.67 23.77 -32.37
N ARG A 242 13.73 24.12 -31.64
CA ARG A 242 13.69 25.10 -30.52
C ARG A 242 14.37 26.44 -30.83
N ALA A 243 15.10 26.55 -31.94
CA ALA A 243 16.00 27.69 -32.20
C ALA A 243 15.33 28.96 -32.76
N GLU A 244 14.08 28.92 -33.23
CA GLU A 244 13.47 30.03 -33.97
C GLU A 244 12.62 31.02 -33.15
N ASN A 245 12.36 30.77 -31.86
CA ASN A 245 11.40 31.57 -31.07
C ASN A 245 11.91 32.03 -29.70
N GLU A 246 13.06 32.72 -29.64
CA GLU A 246 13.38 33.61 -28.51
C GLU A 246 14.42 34.69 -28.89
N ALA A 247 13.98 35.95 -29.00
CA ALA A 247 14.86 37.09 -29.30
C ALA A 247 15.36 37.77 -28.00
N PRO A 248 16.68 37.90 -27.78
CA PRO A 248 17.21 38.38 -26.50
C PRO A 248 17.06 39.90 -26.33
N ASN A 249 16.39 40.32 -25.26
CA ASN A 249 16.20 41.74 -24.95
C ASN A 249 17.45 42.38 -24.32
N ARG A 250 17.93 43.49 -24.88
CA ARG A 250 19.15 44.19 -24.43
C ARG A 250 18.91 44.99 -23.14
N LYS A 251 19.35 44.46 -21.99
CA LYS A 251 19.90 45.21 -20.82
C LYS A 251 20.37 44.26 -19.72
N ASP A 252 21.67 43.98 -19.67
CA ASP A 252 22.51 44.04 -18.46
C ASP A 252 23.93 43.49 -18.74
N GLN A 253 24.79 44.36 -19.27
CA GLN A 253 26.24 44.16 -19.26
C GLN A 253 26.88 45.22 -18.36
N GLN A 254 27.22 44.82 -17.15
CA GLN A 254 28.04 45.58 -16.20
C GLN A 254 29.42 44.88 -16.17
N ARG A 255 30.54 45.57 -16.42
CA ARG A 255 31.33 46.31 -15.40
C ARG A 255 31.50 45.44 -14.13
N LEU A 256 32.67 44.93 -13.73
CA LEU A 256 34.10 45.29 -13.94
C LEU A 256 34.98 44.00 -13.76
N PRO A 257 36.28 44.05 -13.34
CA PRO A 257 37.47 44.39 -14.12
C PRO A 257 38.50 43.23 -14.21
N SER A 258 39.69 43.48 -14.78
CA SER A 258 40.78 42.52 -14.95
C SER A 258 41.82 42.52 -13.82
N LEU A 259 42.58 41.41 -13.68
CA LEU A 259 43.87 41.33 -12.97
C LEU A 259 44.74 40.18 -13.53
N HIS A 260 46.01 40.07 -13.11
CA HIS A 260 47.12 39.52 -13.93
C HIS A 260 47.40 37.99 -13.88
N LYS A 261 48.14 37.53 -14.91
CA LYS A 261 48.87 36.24 -15.05
C LYS A 261 50.23 36.31 -14.27
N PRO A 262 51.26 35.42 -14.43
CA PRO A 262 51.36 34.13 -15.15
C PRO A 262 52.15 33.00 -14.42
N ARG A 263 52.19 31.79 -15.02
CA ARG A 263 53.45 31.07 -15.36
C ARG A 263 53.23 29.89 -16.32
N THR A 264 54.31 29.49 -17.00
CA THR A 264 54.37 28.44 -18.04
C THR A 264 55.60 27.56 -17.82
N TYR A 265 55.52 26.26 -18.15
CA TYR A 265 56.68 25.38 -18.35
C TYR A 265 56.39 24.33 -19.44
N ASN A 266 57.44 23.69 -19.97
CA ASN A 266 57.47 23.05 -21.29
C ASN A 266 57.71 21.52 -21.25
N THR A 267 57.04 20.80 -22.16
CA THR A 267 57.53 19.61 -22.94
C THR A 267 58.04 18.37 -22.13
N PRO A 268 58.52 17.25 -22.72
CA PRO A 268 58.60 16.81 -24.13
C PRO A 268 57.95 15.43 -24.41
N THR A 269 58.45 14.69 -25.41
CA THR A 269 57.77 13.59 -26.13
C THR A 269 58.56 12.27 -26.20
N TYR A 270 57.88 11.20 -26.64
CA TYR A 270 58.39 10.10 -27.50
C TYR A 270 59.19 8.91 -26.90
N ARG A 271 58.65 7.67 -27.01
CA ARG A 271 59.20 6.55 -27.84
C ARG A 271 58.35 5.25 -27.80
N ARG A 272 58.44 4.44 -28.88
CA ARG A 272 58.01 3.01 -29.03
C ARG A 272 59.26 2.09 -28.87
N PRO A 273 59.19 0.76 -28.62
CA PRO A 273 58.59 -0.33 -29.45
C PRO A 273 57.55 -1.19 -28.69
N ALA A 274 56.72 -2.08 -29.24
CA ALA A 274 56.58 -2.76 -30.56
C ALA A 274 57.22 -4.16 -30.72
N LEU A 275 56.40 -5.21 -30.53
CA LEU A 275 56.47 -6.61 -31.02
C LEU A 275 55.14 -7.29 -30.61
N GLY A 276 54.49 -8.17 -31.39
CA GLY A 276 54.71 -8.56 -32.77
C GLY A 276 53.95 -9.87 -33.11
N TRP A 277 53.47 -9.99 -34.36
CA TRP A 277 52.71 -11.14 -34.91
C TRP A 277 51.32 -11.41 -34.29
N ALA A 278 50.36 -12.06 -34.96
CA ALA A 278 50.02 -12.07 -36.39
C ALA A 278 48.64 -12.72 -36.64
N ARG A 279 47.81 -12.17 -37.55
CA ARG A 279 46.85 -12.95 -38.34
C ARG A 279 46.42 -12.22 -39.63
N MET A 280 46.82 -12.77 -40.78
CA MET A 280 46.09 -12.64 -42.05
C MET A 280 45.03 -13.77 -42.11
N GLY A 281 43.95 -13.69 -42.87
CA GLY A 281 43.42 -12.60 -43.71
C GLY A 281 42.63 -13.16 -44.91
N TRP A 282 41.85 -12.30 -45.60
CA TRP A 282 41.23 -12.51 -46.94
C TRP A 282 40.26 -13.71 -47.12
N ALA A 283 39.24 -13.69 -47.99
CA ALA A 283 38.44 -12.66 -48.66
C ALA A 283 37.26 -13.37 -49.39
N VAL A 284 36.29 -12.62 -49.97
CA VAL A 284 35.61 -12.87 -51.28
C VAL A 284 34.41 -11.91 -51.45
N SER A 285 34.12 -11.52 -52.69
CA SER A 285 33.14 -10.48 -53.08
C SER A 285 31.73 -11.02 -53.43
N PRO A 286 30.68 -10.17 -53.42
CA PRO A 286 29.32 -10.54 -53.87
C PRO A 286 29.12 -10.46 -55.39
N VAL A 287 28.03 -11.05 -55.89
CA VAL A 287 27.56 -10.92 -57.29
C VAL A 287 26.04 -10.66 -57.32
N ALA A 288 25.60 -9.92 -58.36
CA ALA A 288 24.22 -9.55 -58.71
C ALA A 288 23.35 -10.78 -59.11
N SER A 289 22.07 -10.70 -59.50
CA SER A 289 21.17 -9.61 -59.94
C SER A 289 19.71 -9.96 -59.57
N GLY A 290 18.67 -9.12 -59.69
CA GLY A 290 18.57 -7.73 -60.16
C GLY A 290 17.50 -7.59 -61.26
N HIS A 291 16.43 -6.82 -61.02
CA HIS A 291 15.51 -6.34 -62.05
C HIS A 291 14.70 -5.13 -61.53
N SER A 292 14.80 -4.00 -62.23
CA SER A 292 14.00 -2.79 -61.97
C SER A 292 13.18 -2.43 -63.20
N LEU A 293 11.99 -1.85 -63.02
CA LEU A 293 11.32 -1.04 -64.03
C LEU A 293 10.81 0.25 -63.39
N VAL A 294 11.08 1.39 -64.02
CA VAL A 294 10.80 2.74 -63.52
C VAL A 294 10.37 3.65 -64.67
N LEU A 295 9.22 4.31 -64.50
CA LEU A 295 8.81 5.55 -65.18
C LEU A 295 8.12 6.40 -64.09
N ASN A 296 8.56 7.62 -63.76
CA ASN A 296 8.46 8.88 -64.54
C ASN A 296 7.01 9.20 -64.94
N ARG A 297 6.42 10.40 -64.68
CA ARG A 297 6.95 11.69 -64.17
C ARG A 297 5.82 12.51 -63.46
N PRO A 298 6.07 13.73 -62.90
CA PRO A 298 5.19 14.37 -61.91
C PRO A 298 4.18 15.40 -62.44
N LEU A 299 3.32 15.90 -61.55
CA LEU A 299 2.64 17.21 -61.67
C LEU A 299 2.62 17.98 -60.32
N THR A 300 2.22 19.25 -60.40
CA THR A 300 2.48 20.35 -59.45
C THR A 300 1.47 20.53 -58.29
N PRO A 301 1.81 21.31 -57.24
CA PRO A 301 1.00 21.44 -56.02
C PRO A 301 -0.09 22.54 -56.09
N VAL A 302 -1.00 22.54 -55.11
CA VAL A 302 -1.94 23.64 -54.84
C VAL A 302 -1.80 24.09 -53.38
N VAL A 303 -1.68 25.40 -53.17
CA VAL A 303 -1.65 26.06 -51.86
C VAL A 303 -2.89 26.95 -51.74
N ILE A 304 -3.71 26.73 -50.72
CA ILE A 304 -4.69 27.71 -50.21
C ILE A 304 -4.64 27.68 -48.68
N SER A 305 -4.70 28.86 -48.06
CA SER A 305 -4.68 29.09 -46.60
C SER A 305 -6.02 29.71 -46.13
N PRO A 306 -6.26 29.93 -44.82
CA PRO A 306 -7.61 29.87 -44.24
C PRO A 306 -8.31 31.22 -44.07
N THR A 307 -9.62 31.21 -43.81
CA THR A 307 -10.31 32.18 -42.92
C THR A 307 -11.70 31.72 -42.42
N LEU A 308 -11.94 31.97 -41.13
CA LEU A 308 -13.17 32.50 -40.49
C LEU A 308 -14.58 31.98 -40.88
N CYS A 309 -15.30 31.41 -39.89
CA CYS A 309 -16.50 32.04 -39.30
C CYS A 309 -16.90 31.41 -37.95
N GLY A 310 -17.83 32.07 -37.20
CA GLY A 310 -18.06 31.85 -35.76
C GLY A 310 -19.29 31.01 -35.32
N PRO A 311 -19.53 30.86 -34.00
CA PRO A 311 -20.45 29.85 -33.41
C PRO A 311 -21.78 30.40 -32.84
N ILE A 312 -22.83 29.56 -32.83
CA ILE A 312 -24.17 29.81 -32.24
C ILE A 312 -24.82 28.45 -31.85
N PRO A 313 -25.86 28.35 -30.97
CA PRO A 313 -25.77 28.55 -29.51
C PRO A 313 -26.34 27.37 -28.66
N ILE A 314 -26.31 27.53 -27.33
CA ILE A 314 -27.05 26.73 -26.33
C ILE A 314 -28.41 27.41 -26.03
N PRO A 315 -29.53 26.68 -25.89
CA PRO A 315 -30.77 27.22 -25.33
C PRO A 315 -30.78 27.12 -23.79
N VAL A 316 -31.09 28.23 -23.13
CA VAL A 316 -31.46 28.29 -21.70
C VAL A 316 -32.94 28.71 -21.62
N LEU A 317 -33.71 28.07 -20.74
CA LEU A 317 -35.08 28.51 -20.40
C LEU A 317 -35.26 28.59 -18.89
N PHE A 318 -35.91 29.64 -18.43
CA PHE A 318 -35.94 30.07 -17.04
C PHE A 318 -37.26 30.79 -16.73
N SER A 319 -38.10 30.24 -15.85
CA SER A 319 -39.14 30.97 -15.09
C SER A 319 -39.84 30.06 -14.07
N GLN A 320 -40.59 30.66 -13.14
CA GLN A 320 -41.29 30.04 -12.00
C GLN A 320 -42.77 30.56 -11.95
N PRO A 321 -43.46 30.68 -10.80
CA PRO A 321 -44.10 29.60 -10.04
C PRO A 321 -45.60 29.82 -9.74
N PHE A 322 -46.32 28.73 -9.46
CA PHE A 322 -47.58 28.67 -8.68
C PHE A 322 -47.63 27.31 -7.96
N GLY A 323 -48.32 27.09 -6.83
CA GLY A 323 -49.08 27.99 -5.94
C GLY A 323 -49.81 27.15 -4.87
N LEU A 324 -49.85 27.58 -3.60
CA LEU A 324 -50.52 26.85 -2.50
C LEU A 324 -52.00 27.26 -2.38
N SER A 325 -52.92 26.30 -2.18
CA SER A 325 -53.85 26.26 -1.01
C SER A 325 -54.95 25.20 -1.09
N THR A 326 -55.04 24.40 -0.01
CA THR A 326 -56.22 24.13 0.83
C THR A 326 -57.62 24.01 0.21
N LEU A 327 -58.30 22.87 0.48
CA LEU A 327 -59.76 22.83 0.66
C LEU A 327 -60.15 21.74 1.68
N THR A 328 -61.06 22.08 2.60
CA THR A 328 -61.66 21.21 3.64
C THR A 328 -63.17 21.07 3.34
N LEU A 329 -63.87 19.98 3.67
CA LEU A 329 -64.43 19.66 5.00
C LEU A 329 -65.18 18.30 5.00
N LEU A 330 -65.27 17.69 6.19
CA LEU A 330 -66.33 16.88 6.85
C LEU A 330 -67.71 16.62 6.16
N PRO A 331 -68.55 15.66 6.64
CA PRO A 331 -68.33 14.52 7.56
C PRO A 331 -69.03 13.18 7.15
N SER A 332 -68.86 12.15 7.99
CA SER A 332 -69.61 10.87 8.01
C SER A 332 -71.05 10.96 8.55
N PRO A 333 -71.85 9.87 8.39
CA PRO A 333 -72.59 9.33 9.56
C PRO A 333 -72.25 7.85 9.89
N ARG A 334 -72.76 7.37 11.03
CA ARG A 334 -72.50 6.03 11.63
C ARG A 334 -73.77 5.17 11.67
N PHE A 335 -73.60 3.85 11.66
CA PHE A 335 -74.36 2.85 12.44
C PHE A 335 -73.36 1.70 12.76
N CYS A 336 -73.15 1.19 13.99
CA CYS A 336 -74.06 0.65 15.02
C CYS A 336 -74.82 -0.63 14.57
N LEU A 337 -74.94 -1.72 15.35
CA LEU A 337 -74.22 -2.26 16.52
C LEU A 337 -74.87 -3.63 16.87
N ALA A 338 -74.13 -4.75 17.00
CA ALA A 338 -74.63 -5.99 17.63
C ALA A 338 -73.49 -7.02 17.91
N THR A 339 -73.66 -7.90 18.91
CA THR A 339 -72.65 -8.88 19.36
C THR A 339 -73.26 -10.16 19.97
N THR A 340 -72.69 -11.34 19.65
CA THR A 340 -72.81 -12.63 20.37
C THR A 340 -71.63 -13.54 19.91
N SER A 341 -70.68 -14.02 20.72
CA SER A 341 -70.73 -15.14 21.70
C SER A 341 -71.25 -16.47 21.12
N SER A 342 -70.60 -17.65 21.19
CA SER A 342 -69.28 -18.10 21.73
C SER A 342 -68.99 -19.55 21.19
N SER A 343 -67.99 -20.39 21.52
CA SER A 343 -66.83 -20.40 22.45
C SER A 343 -65.78 -21.48 22.03
N SER A 344 -64.60 -21.51 22.66
CA SER A 344 -63.56 -22.60 22.63
C SER A 344 -62.82 -22.84 21.28
N SER A 345 -61.57 -23.34 21.22
CA SER A 345 -60.57 -23.69 22.25
C SER A 345 -59.10 -23.39 21.83
N SER A 346 -58.25 -23.16 22.83
CA SER A 346 -56.76 -23.22 22.89
C SER A 346 -55.89 -23.25 21.61
N ALA A 347 -55.19 -22.14 21.32
CA ALA A 347 -53.83 -22.13 20.73
C ALA A 347 -53.11 -20.76 20.93
N PRO A 348 -52.07 -20.63 21.78
CA PRO A 348 -51.37 -19.37 21.98
C PRO A 348 -50.30 -19.12 20.90
N ARG A 349 -50.68 -18.53 19.76
CA ARG A 349 -49.70 -17.93 18.83
C ARG A 349 -49.01 -16.74 19.50
N ILE A 350 -47.69 -16.81 19.69
CA ILE A 350 -46.89 -15.68 20.16
C ILE A 350 -46.90 -14.59 19.10
N ALA A 351 -47.45 -13.42 19.43
CA ALA A 351 -47.64 -12.32 18.50
C ALA A 351 -46.34 -11.53 18.28
N ILE A 352 -45.84 -11.52 17.05
CA ILE A 352 -44.76 -10.63 16.61
C ILE A 352 -45.31 -9.20 16.58
N ARG A 353 -44.89 -8.35 17.53
CA ARG A 353 -45.16 -6.90 17.48
C ARG A 353 -44.24 -6.26 16.42
N PRO A 354 -44.77 -5.55 15.41
CA PRO A 354 -43.94 -4.72 14.54
C PRO A 354 -43.46 -3.49 15.32
N ASN A 355 -42.19 -3.47 15.73
CA ASN A 355 -41.63 -2.34 16.46
C ASN A 355 -41.24 -1.22 15.47
N THR A 356 -42.12 -0.23 15.30
CA THR A 356 -41.98 0.86 14.31
C THR A 356 -41.02 1.96 14.76
N SER A 357 -39.73 1.63 14.86
CA SER A 357 -38.64 2.61 14.98
C SER A 357 -37.79 2.62 13.70
N ALA A 358 -38.12 3.49 12.74
CA ALA A 358 -37.34 3.63 11.52
C ALA A 358 -35.90 4.10 11.87
N PRO A 359 -34.84 3.38 11.44
CA PRO A 359 -33.48 3.84 11.67
C PRO A 359 -33.24 5.12 10.86
N LYS A 360 -32.75 6.18 11.52
CA LYS A 360 -32.34 7.41 10.82
C LYS A 360 -31.23 7.06 9.83
N LEU A 361 -31.48 7.27 8.55
CA LEU A 361 -30.51 7.06 7.48
C LEU A 361 -29.41 8.14 7.57
N VAL A 362 -28.40 7.90 8.41
CA VAL A 362 -27.20 8.73 8.47
C VAL A 362 -26.36 8.42 7.23
N LEU A 363 -26.66 9.10 6.13
CA LEU A 363 -25.80 9.13 4.95
C LEU A 363 -24.44 9.73 5.37
N PRO A 364 -23.32 9.00 5.21
CA PRO A 364 -22.00 9.57 5.45
C PRO A 364 -21.72 10.60 4.34
N THR A 365 -21.52 11.86 4.72
CA THR A 365 -21.16 12.93 3.78
C THR A 365 -19.69 12.85 3.39
N MET A 366 -19.33 11.80 2.64
CA MET A 366 -18.04 11.69 1.96
C MET A 366 -18.06 12.55 0.69
N GLY A 367 -16.88 12.92 0.19
CA GLY A 367 -16.77 13.84 -0.94
C GLY A 367 -17.01 13.15 -2.28
N LEU A 368 -17.81 13.77 -3.16
CA LEU A 368 -18.02 13.33 -4.55
C LEU A 368 -16.71 13.03 -5.32
N LYS A 369 -15.60 13.69 -4.94
CA LYS A 369 -14.26 13.47 -5.51
C LYS A 369 -13.58 12.19 -5.02
N GLU A 370 -13.91 11.74 -3.81
CA GLU A 370 -13.42 10.50 -3.20
C GLU A 370 -14.17 9.31 -3.81
N ASP A 371 -15.50 9.41 -3.95
CA ASP A 371 -16.32 8.38 -4.64
C ASP A 371 -15.89 8.17 -6.09
N VAL A 372 -15.65 9.24 -6.86
CA VAL A 372 -15.13 9.15 -8.23
C VAL A 372 -13.72 8.54 -8.27
N GLY A 373 -12.87 8.84 -7.28
CA GLY A 373 -11.53 8.24 -7.15
C GLY A 373 -11.60 6.73 -6.85
N ASN A 374 -12.43 6.34 -5.90
CA ASN A 374 -12.66 4.94 -5.51
C ASN A 374 -13.28 4.14 -6.67
N PHE A 375 -14.25 4.70 -7.38
CA PHE A 375 -14.83 4.08 -8.58
C PHE A 375 -13.79 3.90 -9.69
N ALA A 376 -12.99 4.92 -10.00
CA ALA A 376 -11.92 4.83 -11.00
C ALA A 376 -10.88 3.76 -10.63
N MET A 377 -10.47 3.68 -9.37
CA MET A 377 -9.56 2.65 -8.88
C MET A 377 -10.18 1.25 -8.91
N ALA A 378 -11.48 1.10 -8.64
CA ALA A 378 -12.18 -0.18 -8.76
C ALA A 378 -12.21 -0.70 -10.21
N MET A 379 -12.29 0.19 -11.21
CA MET A 379 -12.22 -0.18 -12.63
C MET A 379 -10.78 -0.49 -13.08
N ILE A 380 -9.81 0.32 -12.64
CA ILE A 380 -8.41 0.24 -13.11
C ILE A 380 -7.60 -0.85 -12.38
N GLY A 381 -7.91 -1.14 -11.11
CA GLY A 381 -7.19 -2.10 -10.26
C GLY A 381 -6.93 -3.47 -10.89
N PRO A 382 -7.92 -4.13 -11.52
CA PRO A 382 -7.70 -5.40 -12.22
C PRO A 382 -6.67 -5.33 -13.35
N TRP A 383 -6.59 -4.20 -14.08
CA TRP A 383 -5.60 -4.01 -15.15
C TRP A 383 -4.20 -3.79 -14.60
N ILE A 384 -4.08 -3.11 -13.46
CA ILE A 384 -2.82 -3.00 -12.73
C ILE A 384 -2.35 -4.40 -12.28
N PHE A 385 -3.25 -5.23 -11.76
CA PHE A 385 -2.96 -6.60 -11.32
C PHE A 385 -2.51 -7.50 -12.49
N ILE A 386 -3.21 -7.44 -13.63
CA ILE A 386 -2.81 -8.08 -14.90
C ILE A 386 -1.41 -7.60 -15.34
N GLY A 387 -1.15 -6.29 -15.28
CA GLY A 387 0.16 -5.71 -15.62
C GLY A 387 1.29 -6.20 -14.71
N MET A 388 1.03 -6.37 -13.41
CA MET A 388 1.99 -6.94 -12.47
C MET A 388 2.31 -8.41 -12.77
N ALA A 389 1.32 -9.21 -13.19
CA ALA A 389 1.54 -10.59 -13.59
C ALA A 389 2.41 -10.68 -14.86
N VAL A 390 2.09 -9.90 -15.90
CA VAL A 390 2.89 -9.83 -17.13
C VAL A 390 4.32 -9.33 -16.86
N ALA A 391 4.52 -8.43 -15.89
CA ALA A 391 5.85 -7.95 -15.51
C ALA A 391 6.80 -9.04 -14.95
N HIS A 392 6.27 -10.19 -14.50
CA HIS A 392 7.08 -11.35 -14.07
C HIS A 392 7.44 -12.29 -15.23
N PHE A 393 6.84 -12.16 -16.42
CA PHE A 393 7.12 -13.05 -17.56
C PHE A 393 8.61 -13.04 -17.99
N PRO A 394 9.35 -11.91 -17.97
CA PRO A 394 10.79 -11.92 -18.23
C PRO A 394 11.60 -12.68 -17.16
N GLN A 395 11.17 -12.66 -15.90
CA GLN A 395 11.81 -13.41 -14.81
C GLN A 395 11.57 -14.92 -14.96
N ALA A 396 10.36 -15.31 -15.39
CA ALA A 396 10.02 -16.69 -15.70
C ALA A 396 10.85 -17.21 -16.88
N PHE A 397 10.93 -16.44 -17.96
CA PHE A 397 11.76 -16.75 -19.13
C PHE A 397 13.23 -16.94 -18.77
N MET A 398 13.83 -15.97 -18.07
CA MET A 398 15.24 -16.05 -17.65
C MET A 398 15.49 -17.23 -16.70
N SER A 399 14.56 -17.52 -15.79
CA SER A 399 14.66 -18.68 -14.89
C SER A 399 14.67 -20.00 -15.67
N ILE A 400 13.73 -20.19 -16.62
CA ILE A 400 13.63 -21.41 -17.43
C ILE A 400 14.87 -21.60 -18.30
N VAL A 401 15.38 -20.51 -18.90
CA VAL A 401 16.63 -20.51 -19.67
C VAL A 401 17.83 -20.86 -18.79
N SER A 402 17.94 -20.31 -17.57
CA SER A 402 19.05 -20.60 -16.65
C SER A 402 19.02 -22.02 -16.08
N SER A 403 17.83 -22.63 -15.96
CA SER A 403 17.67 -24.02 -15.51
C SER A 403 17.73 -25.04 -16.66
N GLY A 404 17.92 -24.59 -17.90
CA GLY A 404 17.96 -25.45 -19.10
C GLY A 404 16.64 -26.15 -19.45
N GLN A 405 15.51 -25.76 -18.84
CA GLN A 405 14.22 -26.45 -18.97
C GLN A 405 13.44 -25.97 -20.20
N TYR A 406 14.09 -25.90 -21.36
CA TYR A 406 13.58 -25.24 -22.57
C TYR A 406 12.22 -25.76 -23.08
N SER A 407 11.82 -26.99 -22.72
CA SER A 407 10.47 -27.50 -22.98
C SER A 407 9.37 -26.61 -22.38
N LYS A 408 9.59 -26.07 -21.17
CA LYS A 408 8.65 -25.18 -20.47
C LYS A 408 8.44 -23.84 -21.19
N LEU A 409 9.26 -23.49 -22.20
CA LEU A 409 9.03 -22.33 -23.09
C LEU A 409 8.13 -22.65 -24.29
N LEU A 410 8.04 -23.92 -24.69
CA LEU A 410 7.22 -24.39 -25.82
C LEU A 410 5.79 -24.74 -25.39
N SER A 411 5.57 -24.96 -24.09
CA SER A 411 4.29 -25.26 -23.47
C SER A 411 3.74 -24.03 -22.74
N PRO A 412 2.69 -23.34 -23.26
CA PRO A 412 2.19 -22.11 -22.65
C PRO A 412 1.66 -22.28 -21.23
N SER A 413 1.12 -23.45 -20.90
CA SER A 413 0.67 -23.79 -19.54
C SER A 413 1.82 -23.92 -18.55
N GLU A 414 2.93 -24.56 -18.95
CA GLU A 414 4.13 -24.68 -18.09
C GLU A 414 4.81 -23.33 -17.89
N PHE A 415 4.93 -22.51 -18.95
CA PHE A 415 5.44 -21.15 -18.84
C PHE A 415 4.60 -20.31 -17.87
N LEU A 416 3.27 -20.33 -18.03
CA LEU A 416 2.36 -19.60 -17.14
C LEU A 416 2.39 -20.15 -15.70
N ALA A 417 2.60 -21.44 -15.49
CA ALA A 417 2.76 -22.00 -14.14
C ALA A 417 4.04 -21.48 -13.45
N VAL A 418 5.17 -21.38 -14.16
CA VAL A 418 6.40 -20.78 -13.62
C VAL A 418 6.19 -19.29 -13.32
N ALA A 419 5.59 -18.54 -14.24
CA ALA A 419 5.31 -17.11 -14.06
C ALA A 419 4.33 -16.85 -12.89
N PHE A 420 3.32 -17.68 -12.73
CA PHE A 420 2.34 -17.62 -11.64
C PHE A 420 2.98 -17.90 -10.27
N GLY A 421 3.84 -18.92 -10.18
CA GLY A 421 4.59 -19.24 -8.95
C GLY A 421 5.52 -18.10 -8.52
N GLN A 422 6.26 -17.51 -9.48
CA GLN A 422 7.11 -16.35 -9.21
C GLN A 422 6.29 -15.10 -8.81
N PHE A 423 5.21 -14.81 -9.53
CA PHE A 423 4.31 -13.69 -9.22
C PHE A 423 3.77 -13.78 -7.79
N TRP A 424 3.26 -14.94 -7.35
CA TRP A 424 2.75 -15.10 -5.99
C TRP A 424 3.86 -15.16 -4.93
N GLY A 425 5.08 -15.59 -5.28
CA GLY A 425 6.27 -15.42 -4.46
C GLY A 425 6.54 -13.96 -4.10
N THR A 426 6.45 -13.05 -5.09
CA THR A 426 6.69 -11.61 -4.92
C THR A 426 5.50 -10.85 -4.31
N VAL A 427 4.29 -11.10 -4.82
CA VAL A 427 3.09 -10.27 -4.56
C VAL A 427 2.24 -10.81 -3.39
N GLY A 428 2.29 -12.12 -3.15
CA GLY A 428 1.55 -12.78 -2.07
C GLY A 428 1.73 -12.18 -0.67
N PRO A 429 2.96 -11.81 -0.23
CA PRO A 429 3.18 -11.20 1.09
C PRO A 429 2.42 -9.88 1.33
N GLU A 430 2.26 -9.03 0.31
CA GLU A 430 1.52 -7.77 0.43
C GLU A 430 -0.01 -8.02 0.43
N ILE A 431 -0.47 -8.89 -0.48
CA ILE A 431 -1.87 -9.33 -0.56
C ILE A 431 -2.34 -9.96 0.76
N LYS A 432 -1.47 -10.75 1.40
CA LYS A 432 -1.70 -11.27 2.75
C LYS A 432 -1.89 -10.16 3.78
N VAL A 433 -1.12 -9.08 3.75
CA VAL A 433 -1.27 -7.95 4.70
C VAL A 433 -2.65 -7.28 4.53
N ASP A 434 -3.10 -7.06 3.30
CA ASP A 434 -4.40 -6.47 2.99
C ASP A 434 -5.60 -7.40 3.33
N PHE A 435 -5.43 -8.72 3.26
CA PHE A 435 -6.48 -9.69 3.60
C PHE A 435 -6.45 -10.22 5.04
N LYS A 436 -5.33 -10.12 5.77
CA LYS A 436 -5.21 -10.60 7.17
C LYS A 436 -6.30 -10.05 8.11
N PRO A 437 -6.75 -8.77 8.00
CA PRO A 437 -7.88 -8.25 8.78
C PRO A 437 -9.24 -8.91 8.51
N ARG A 438 -9.41 -9.61 7.38
CA ARG A 438 -10.64 -10.34 7.00
C ARG A 438 -10.52 -11.85 7.22
N VAL A 439 -9.39 -12.44 6.81
CA VAL A 439 -9.15 -13.90 6.90
C VAL A 439 -8.99 -14.37 8.35
N VAL A 440 -8.28 -13.64 9.22
CA VAL A 440 -8.08 -14.06 10.61
C VAL A 440 -9.43 -14.17 11.37
N PRO A 441 -10.34 -13.17 11.32
CA PRO A 441 -11.68 -13.33 11.88
C PRO A 441 -12.51 -14.48 11.31
N VAL A 442 -12.31 -14.89 10.03
CA VAL A 442 -12.98 -16.08 9.48
C VAL A 442 -12.49 -17.34 10.19
N LEU A 443 -11.17 -17.53 10.30
CA LEU A 443 -10.55 -18.70 10.95
C LEU A 443 -10.87 -18.77 12.46
N GLU A 444 -11.00 -17.61 13.11
CA GLU A 444 -11.46 -17.49 14.51
C GLU A 444 -12.98 -17.67 14.68
N GLY A 445 -13.75 -17.93 13.61
CA GLY A 445 -15.21 -18.09 13.66
C GLY A 445 -15.98 -16.78 13.98
N ARG A 446 -15.30 -15.63 13.95
CA ARG A 446 -15.80 -14.29 14.28
C ARG A 446 -16.33 -13.53 13.06
N VAL A 447 -17.01 -14.22 12.16
CA VAL A 447 -17.73 -13.62 11.03
C VAL A 447 -19.18 -14.03 11.06
N ARG A 448 -20.07 -13.07 10.80
CA ARG A 448 -21.50 -13.32 10.60
C ARG A 448 -22.02 -12.59 9.38
N ASP A 449 -22.57 -13.32 8.40
CA ASP A 449 -23.17 -12.75 7.17
C ASP A 449 -22.22 -11.77 6.43
N GLY A 450 -20.91 -12.07 6.40
CA GLY A 450 -19.86 -11.22 5.83
C GLY A 450 -19.38 -10.07 6.74
N LYS A 451 -19.88 -9.94 7.97
CA LYS A 451 -19.50 -8.89 8.93
C LYS A 451 -18.62 -9.47 10.03
N ILE A 452 -17.55 -8.78 10.41
CA ILE A 452 -16.71 -9.17 11.55
C ILE A 452 -17.45 -8.85 12.85
N VAL A 453 -17.47 -9.82 13.76
CA VAL A 453 -18.09 -9.72 15.10
C VAL A 453 -17.04 -9.84 16.22
N GLN A 454 -17.39 -9.44 17.44
CA GLN A 454 -16.46 -9.41 18.58
C GLN A 454 -16.28 -10.77 19.28
N GLU A 455 -17.27 -11.64 19.15
CA GLU A 455 -17.35 -12.98 19.74
C GLU A 455 -17.50 -14.03 18.62
N PRO A 456 -16.97 -15.25 18.79
CA PRO A 456 -17.12 -16.31 17.78
C PRO A 456 -18.60 -16.72 17.66
N VAL A 457 -19.08 -16.82 16.42
CA VAL A 457 -20.45 -17.27 16.09
C VAL A 457 -20.43 -18.71 15.58
N SER A 458 -19.39 -19.07 14.84
CA SER A 458 -19.07 -20.45 14.45
C SER A 458 -17.81 -20.90 15.19
N GLU A 459 -17.55 -22.21 15.29
CA GLU A 459 -16.36 -22.74 15.98
C GLU A 459 -15.05 -22.32 15.29
N PRO A 460 -13.96 -21.99 16.02
CA PRO A 460 -12.64 -21.73 15.45
C PRO A 460 -12.03 -22.96 14.74
N ILE A 461 -11.10 -22.71 13.83
CA ILE A 461 -10.39 -23.75 13.08
C ILE A 461 -9.61 -24.71 14.02
N SER A 462 -9.76 -26.01 13.78
CA SER A 462 -9.43 -27.06 14.75
C SER A 462 -9.41 -28.46 14.10
N GLY A 463 -8.74 -29.43 14.73
CA GLY A 463 -8.68 -30.82 14.25
C GLY A 463 -7.80 -30.98 13.00
N VAL A 464 -8.19 -31.89 12.10
CA VAL A 464 -7.52 -32.13 10.81
C VAL A 464 -7.99 -31.11 9.78
N VAL A 465 -7.04 -30.31 9.29
CA VAL A 465 -7.25 -29.19 8.38
C VAL A 465 -6.69 -29.50 6.98
N MET A 466 -7.38 -29.04 5.94
CA MET A 466 -6.84 -28.94 4.58
C MET A 466 -6.76 -27.47 4.16
N GLU A 467 -5.56 -26.97 3.87
CA GLU A 467 -5.33 -25.66 3.25
C GLU A 467 -5.24 -25.86 1.73
N VAL A 468 -6.25 -25.38 1.00
CA VAL A 468 -6.32 -25.50 -0.46
C VAL A 468 -5.64 -24.30 -1.12
N GLY A 469 -4.66 -24.55 -2.00
CA GLY A 469 -3.92 -23.48 -2.68
C GLY A 469 -2.99 -22.72 -1.73
N ALA A 470 -2.24 -23.46 -0.90
CA ALA A 470 -1.37 -22.90 0.14
C ALA A 470 -0.24 -21.99 -0.40
N GLY A 471 0.07 -22.07 -1.71
CA GLY A 471 1.03 -21.20 -2.38
C GLY A 471 2.43 -21.33 -1.79
N SER A 472 3.11 -20.20 -1.60
CA SER A 472 4.40 -20.12 -0.90
C SER A 472 4.28 -20.16 0.64
N GLY A 473 3.20 -20.77 1.15
CA GLY A 473 2.83 -20.80 2.57
C GLY A 473 2.37 -19.46 3.11
N MET A 474 1.53 -18.74 2.36
CA MET A 474 1.13 -17.38 2.77
C MET A 474 0.47 -17.34 4.14
N TRP A 475 -0.34 -18.34 4.50
CA TRP A 475 -1.10 -18.38 5.77
C TRP A 475 -0.51 -19.32 6.83
N THR A 476 0.63 -19.97 6.57
CA THR A 476 1.22 -20.98 7.46
C THR A 476 1.53 -20.44 8.87
N ASP A 477 1.96 -19.18 9.00
CA ASP A 477 2.16 -18.49 10.30
C ASP A 477 0.85 -18.17 11.04
N VAL A 478 -0.24 -17.97 10.30
CA VAL A 478 -1.57 -17.73 10.87
C VAL A 478 -2.14 -19.05 11.37
N LEU A 479 -2.02 -20.13 10.58
CA LEU A 479 -2.42 -21.47 10.99
C LEU A 479 -1.58 -22.00 12.16
N ALA A 480 -0.26 -21.69 12.21
CA ALA A 480 0.61 -21.98 13.35
C ALA A 480 0.03 -21.50 14.69
N GLY A 481 -0.60 -20.32 14.69
CA GLY A 481 -1.24 -19.72 15.87
C GLY A 481 -2.45 -20.47 16.43
N PHE A 482 -2.99 -21.44 15.69
CA PHE A 482 -4.07 -22.34 16.15
C PHE A 482 -3.56 -23.75 16.51
N THR A 483 -2.25 -24.01 16.44
CA THR A 483 -1.63 -25.29 16.84
C THR A 483 -1.27 -25.30 18.33
N ALA A 484 -1.14 -26.50 18.90
CA ALA A 484 -0.60 -26.67 20.26
C ALA A 484 0.86 -26.15 20.38
N VAL A 485 1.66 -26.25 19.31
CA VAL A 485 3.04 -25.74 19.28
C VAL A 485 3.08 -24.21 19.45
N GLY A 486 2.11 -23.48 18.88
CA GLY A 486 1.96 -22.04 19.13
C GLY A 486 1.57 -21.67 20.58
N SER A 487 1.28 -22.64 21.43
CA SER A 487 0.87 -22.44 22.84
C SER A 487 2.00 -22.67 23.85
N SER A 488 3.03 -23.44 23.49
CA SER A 488 4.15 -23.85 24.34
C SER A 488 5.51 -23.54 23.70
N ASP A 489 6.37 -22.87 24.46
CA ASP A 489 7.71 -22.37 24.09
C ASP A 489 7.81 -21.31 22.99
N SER A 490 8.31 -20.15 23.40
CA SER A 490 9.28 -19.34 22.64
C SER A 490 9.81 -18.20 23.53
N GLY A 491 10.76 -18.55 24.41
CA GLY A 491 11.78 -17.57 24.78
C GLY A 491 12.61 -17.23 23.54
N ALA A 492 13.07 -15.98 23.44
CA ALA A 492 14.02 -15.50 22.41
C ALA A 492 13.57 -15.52 20.92
N ALA A 493 12.52 -14.73 20.59
CA ALA A 493 12.39 -14.15 19.24
C ALA A 493 11.71 -12.76 19.28
N ASN A 494 12.49 -11.68 19.43
CA ASN A 494 11.98 -10.31 19.47
C ASN A 494 11.63 -9.78 18.06
N GLY A 495 10.56 -10.33 17.47
CA GLY A 495 9.98 -9.91 16.19
C GLY A 495 8.59 -9.27 16.32
N PRO A 496 8.10 -8.56 15.27
CA PRO A 496 6.81 -7.86 15.31
C PRO A 496 5.57 -8.78 15.39
N ALA A 497 5.73 -10.10 15.23
CA ALA A 497 4.68 -11.10 15.44
C ALA A 497 4.19 -11.19 16.90
N SER A 498 4.98 -10.70 17.87
CA SER A 498 4.73 -10.71 19.32
C SER A 498 3.42 -10.04 19.80
N ASN A 499 2.64 -9.42 18.90
CA ASN A 499 1.36 -8.77 19.23
C ASN A 499 0.12 -9.65 19.00
N LEU A 500 0.28 -10.95 18.72
CA LEU A 500 -0.78 -11.95 18.87
C LEU A 500 -1.15 -12.10 20.35
N ARG A 501 -2.02 -11.21 20.84
CA ARG A 501 -2.49 -11.19 22.23
C ARG A 501 -3.18 -12.51 22.58
N LYS A 502 -2.62 -13.23 23.56
CA LYS A 502 -3.34 -14.25 24.34
C LYS A 502 -4.64 -13.66 24.92
N ARG A 503 -5.76 -13.82 24.21
CA ARG A 503 -7.09 -13.88 24.83
C ARG A 503 -7.33 -15.35 25.16
N LYS A 504 -7.28 -15.69 26.44
CA LYS A 504 -7.62 -17.02 26.96
C LYS A 504 -9.07 -17.35 26.57
N THR A 505 -9.23 -18.20 25.56
CA THR A 505 -10.51 -18.80 25.20
C THR A 505 -10.75 -19.98 26.15
N ASP A 506 -11.40 -19.70 27.27
CA ASP A 506 -11.90 -20.76 28.13
C ASP A 506 -12.94 -21.60 27.35
N ALA A 507 -12.77 -22.94 27.41
CA ALA A 507 -13.61 -23.98 26.79
C ALA A 507 -13.53 -24.19 25.26
N SER A 508 -12.39 -24.70 24.77
CA SER A 508 -12.35 -26.04 24.14
C SER A 508 -10.91 -26.59 24.03
N ASP A 509 -10.76 -27.91 24.14
CA ASP A 509 -9.46 -28.60 24.21
C ASP A 509 -8.98 -29.06 22.81
N GLY A 510 -9.17 -28.20 21.80
CA GLY A 510 -9.18 -28.60 20.39
C GLY A 510 -8.48 -27.62 19.46
N GLY A 511 -7.14 -27.58 19.50
CA GLY A 511 -6.34 -26.91 18.47
C GLY A 511 -6.33 -27.66 17.14
N ILE A 512 -5.56 -27.15 16.17
CA ILE A 512 -5.21 -27.88 14.95
C ILE A 512 -4.27 -29.04 15.31
N THR A 513 -4.59 -30.24 14.85
CA THR A 513 -3.82 -31.47 15.10
C THR A 513 -2.99 -31.90 13.89
N LYS A 514 -3.46 -31.60 12.67
CA LYS A 514 -2.79 -31.90 11.40
C LYS A 514 -3.22 -30.88 10.35
N ILE A 515 -2.30 -30.46 9.47
CA ILE A 515 -2.61 -29.64 8.29
C ILE A 515 -2.10 -30.35 7.04
N TYR A 516 -2.94 -30.44 6.02
CA TYR A 516 -2.55 -30.81 4.66
C TYR A 516 -2.56 -29.55 3.77
N GLY A 517 -1.38 -29.06 3.39
CA GLY A 517 -1.24 -27.93 2.48
C GLY A 517 -1.18 -28.41 1.03
N VAL A 518 -2.27 -28.26 0.29
CA VAL A 518 -2.40 -28.71 -1.10
C VAL A 518 -1.94 -27.62 -2.05
N GLU A 519 -0.89 -27.90 -2.81
CA GLU A 519 -0.27 -26.95 -3.73
C GLU A 519 0.38 -27.68 -4.92
N PRO A 520 -0.25 -27.68 -6.11
CA PRO A 520 0.26 -28.41 -7.29
C PRO A 520 1.46 -27.73 -7.98
N ASN A 521 1.80 -26.47 -7.67
CA ASN A 521 2.91 -25.80 -8.32
C ASN A 521 4.24 -26.14 -7.61
N GLU A 522 5.17 -26.79 -8.32
CA GLU A 522 6.49 -27.21 -7.82
C GLU A 522 7.23 -26.12 -7.04
N ILE A 523 7.20 -24.87 -7.53
CA ILE A 523 7.93 -23.73 -6.98
C ILE A 523 7.25 -23.25 -5.68
N SER A 524 5.92 -23.18 -5.69
CA SER A 524 5.11 -22.86 -4.50
C SER A 524 5.30 -23.92 -3.42
N ALA A 525 5.13 -25.21 -3.76
CA ALA A 525 5.26 -26.33 -2.85
C ALA A 525 6.66 -26.44 -2.22
N ALA A 526 7.73 -26.20 -2.99
CA ALA A 526 9.09 -26.12 -2.44
C ALA A 526 9.26 -24.95 -1.46
N SER A 527 8.69 -23.78 -1.78
CA SER A 527 8.71 -22.59 -0.91
C SER A 527 7.91 -22.81 0.38
N LEU A 528 6.77 -23.50 0.29
CA LEU A 528 5.92 -23.89 1.40
C LEU A 528 6.62 -24.91 2.31
N ARG A 529 7.25 -25.96 1.77
CA ARG A 529 8.06 -26.93 2.54
C ARG A 529 9.15 -26.21 3.34
N LYS A 530 9.87 -25.27 2.72
CA LYS A 530 10.85 -24.46 3.44
C LYS A 530 10.20 -23.67 4.58
N ARG A 531 9.08 -22.99 4.33
CA ARG A 531 8.39 -22.20 5.37
C ARG A 531 7.84 -23.05 6.52
N VAL A 532 7.38 -24.27 6.25
CA VAL A 532 6.95 -25.23 7.27
C VAL A 532 8.12 -25.55 8.21
N ASN A 533 9.30 -25.79 7.65
CA ASN A 533 10.53 -26.03 8.40
C ASN A 533 11.03 -24.79 9.15
N ASP A 534 11.04 -23.61 8.50
CA ASP A 534 11.38 -22.31 9.10
C ASP A 534 10.46 -21.94 10.30
N LEU A 535 9.28 -22.57 10.41
CA LEU A 535 8.31 -22.41 11.50
C LEU A 535 8.26 -23.60 12.48
N GLY A 536 9.06 -24.65 12.29
CA GLY A 536 9.10 -25.84 13.13
C GLY A 536 7.81 -26.70 13.08
N LEU A 537 7.09 -26.68 11.96
CA LEU A 537 5.78 -27.31 11.80
C LEU A 537 5.81 -28.70 11.15
N ASP A 538 6.98 -29.26 10.82
CA ASP A 538 7.12 -30.48 9.98
C ASP A 538 6.36 -31.71 10.53
N GLY A 539 6.13 -31.79 11.84
CA GLY A 539 5.33 -32.85 12.46
C GLY A 539 3.80 -32.70 12.32
N ILE A 540 3.31 -31.48 12.04
CA ILE A 540 1.88 -31.14 11.99
C ILE A 540 1.44 -30.76 10.56
N TYR A 541 2.27 -30.00 9.83
CA TYR A 541 1.96 -29.51 8.49
C TYR A 541 2.63 -30.39 7.44
N GLU A 542 1.82 -31.03 6.61
CA GLU A 542 2.24 -31.92 5.53
C GLU A 542 1.95 -31.27 4.17
N VAL A 543 2.96 -31.19 3.32
CA VAL A 543 2.86 -30.51 2.01
C VAL A 543 2.53 -31.51 0.92
N VAL A 544 1.34 -31.36 0.35
CA VAL A 544 0.71 -32.22 -0.64
C VAL A 544 0.91 -31.58 -2.03
N PRO A 545 1.90 -32.04 -2.83
CA PRO A 545 2.40 -31.34 -4.02
C PRO A 545 1.59 -31.64 -5.29
N VAL A 546 0.28 -31.87 -5.17
CA VAL A 546 -0.59 -32.39 -6.24
C VAL A 546 -1.89 -31.59 -6.37
N GLY A 547 -2.65 -31.86 -7.44
CA GLY A 547 -3.99 -31.29 -7.63
C GLY A 547 -5.00 -31.83 -6.61
N ILE A 548 -6.15 -31.16 -6.49
CA ILE A 548 -7.24 -31.61 -5.59
C ILE A 548 -7.74 -32.99 -6.05
N GLU A 549 -7.86 -33.16 -7.35
CA GLU A 549 -8.17 -34.38 -8.09
C GLU A 549 -7.33 -35.62 -7.69
N GLU A 550 -6.14 -35.44 -7.10
CA GLU A 550 -5.18 -36.52 -6.80
C GLU A 550 -4.94 -36.75 -5.29
N VAL A 551 -5.58 -35.99 -4.38
CA VAL A 551 -5.24 -36.09 -2.94
C VAL A 551 -5.65 -37.41 -2.26
N THR A 552 -6.57 -38.19 -2.86
CA THR A 552 -6.85 -39.58 -2.43
C THR A 552 -5.92 -40.62 -3.07
N ASP A 553 -5.11 -40.28 -4.08
CA ASP A 553 -4.27 -41.26 -4.76
C ASP A 553 -2.96 -41.47 -3.99
N PRO A 554 -2.73 -42.66 -3.39
CA PRO A 554 -1.51 -42.93 -2.63
C PRO A 554 -0.24 -42.95 -3.50
N THR A 555 -0.39 -43.12 -4.82
CA THR A 555 0.73 -43.19 -5.76
C THR A 555 1.21 -41.81 -6.22
N ALA A 556 0.33 -40.80 -6.22
CA ALA A 556 0.64 -39.46 -6.74
C ALA A 556 1.62 -38.67 -5.84
N TRP A 557 1.54 -38.84 -4.51
CA TRP A 557 2.36 -38.08 -3.56
C TRP A 557 2.88 -38.88 -2.34
N ASN A 558 2.76 -40.21 -2.35
CA ASN A 558 3.17 -41.08 -1.23
C ASN A 558 2.44 -40.75 0.10
N GLY A 559 1.15 -40.38 -0.01
CA GLY A 559 0.24 -40.09 1.09
C GLY A 559 -1.20 -40.13 0.61
N GLN A 560 -2.18 -40.10 1.52
CA GLN A 560 -3.60 -40.17 1.15
C GLN A 560 -4.46 -39.37 2.15
N ILE A 561 -5.39 -38.57 1.64
CA ILE A 561 -6.47 -37.93 2.42
C ILE A 561 -7.78 -38.67 2.12
N PRO A 562 -8.28 -39.55 3.01
CA PRO A 562 -9.52 -40.30 2.74
C PRO A 562 -10.79 -39.43 2.67
N GLU A 563 -11.83 -39.89 1.98
CA GLU A 563 -13.16 -39.28 2.07
C GLU A 563 -13.66 -39.29 3.54
N GLY A 564 -14.29 -38.21 3.99
CA GLY A 564 -14.75 -38.05 5.37
C GLY A 564 -13.65 -37.97 6.44
N SER A 565 -12.39 -37.65 6.09
CA SER A 565 -11.29 -37.55 7.07
C SER A 565 -11.09 -36.15 7.67
N LEU A 566 -11.48 -35.08 6.96
CA LEU A 566 -11.17 -33.70 7.33
C LEU A 566 -12.20 -33.11 8.30
N ASP A 567 -11.73 -32.44 9.36
CA ASP A 567 -12.59 -31.65 10.26
C ASP A 567 -12.85 -30.25 9.69
N CYS A 568 -11.82 -29.66 9.06
CA CYS A 568 -11.88 -28.32 8.48
C CYS A 568 -11.25 -28.26 7.06
N ILE A 569 -11.85 -27.48 6.16
CA ILE A 569 -11.25 -27.07 4.87
C ILE A 569 -11.13 -25.54 4.85
N VAL A 570 -10.00 -25.03 4.35
CA VAL A 570 -9.71 -23.60 4.18
C VAL A 570 -9.46 -23.29 2.71
N CYS A 571 -10.18 -22.30 2.17
CA CYS A 571 -9.93 -21.74 0.84
C CYS A 571 -9.77 -20.21 0.94
N VAL A 572 -8.64 -19.69 0.48
CA VAL A 572 -8.35 -18.25 0.46
C VAL A 572 -7.87 -17.83 -0.92
N CYS A 573 -8.74 -17.16 -1.66
CA CYS A 573 -8.51 -16.62 -3.00
C CYS A 573 -8.09 -17.65 -4.07
N CYS A 574 -8.32 -18.95 -3.84
CA CYS A 574 -7.75 -20.05 -4.61
C CYS A 574 -8.73 -20.76 -5.55
N LEU A 575 -10.04 -20.73 -5.25
CA LEU A 575 -11.04 -21.47 -6.04
C LEU A 575 -11.23 -20.91 -7.47
N CYS A 576 -10.67 -19.74 -7.79
CA CYS A 576 -10.80 -19.14 -9.12
C CYS A 576 -9.98 -19.82 -10.23
N SER A 577 -8.84 -20.44 -9.89
CA SER A 577 -7.86 -21.01 -10.84
C SER A 577 -7.95 -22.52 -10.98
N ILE A 578 -8.46 -23.21 -9.96
CA ILE A 578 -8.62 -24.67 -9.92
C ILE A 578 -9.34 -25.19 -11.18
N PRO A 579 -8.84 -26.23 -11.87
CA PRO A 579 -9.52 -26.84 -13.01
C PRO A 579 -10.84 -27.48 -12.56
N ASP A 580 -11.83 -27.54 -13.47
CA ASP A 580 -13.15 -28.14 -13.25
C ASP A 580 -13.78 -27.83 -11.88
N GLN A 581 -13.82 -26.53 -11.54
CA GLN A 581 -14.15 -26.02 -10.20
C GLN A 581 -15.33 -26.73 -9.51
N GLU A 582 -16.41 -26.99 -10.25
CA GLU A 582 -17.63 -27.61 -9.70
C GLU A 582 -17.41 -29.07 -9.28
N LYS A 583 -16.64 -29.85 -10.06
CA LYS A 583 -16.25 -31.22 -9.71
C LYS A 583 -15.32 -31.21 -8.49
N ASN A 584 -14.32 -30.34 -8.50
CA ASN A 584 -13.34 -30.25 -7.42
C ASN A 584 -13.95 -29.73 -6.11
N ILE A 585 -14.91 -28.80 -6.15
CA ILE A 585 -15.69 -28.38 -4.98
C ILE A 585 -16.61 -29.51 -4.46
N GLN A 586 -17.29 -30.25 -5.35
CA GLN A 586 -18.05 -31.45 -4.96
C GLN A 586 -17.18 -32.51 -4.29
N TYR A 587 -15.94 -32.68 -4.77
CA TYR A 587 -14.99 -33.63 -4.22
C TYR A 587 -14.42 -33.18 -2.86
N LEU A 588 -14.02 -31.91 -2.70
CA LEU A 588 -13.69 -31.31 -1.40
C LEU A 588 -14.82 -31.51 -0.38
N TYR A 589 -16.09 -31.34 -0.80
CA TYR A 589 -17.24 -31.59 0.06
C TYR A 589 -17.34 -33.05 0.54
N LYS A 590 -16.82 -34.04 -0.19
CA LYS A 590 -16.73 -35.44 0.28
C LYS A 590 -15.63 -35.66 1.32
N LEU A 591 -14.47 -35.03 1.15
CA LEU A 591 -13.34 -35.15 2.08
C LEU A 591 -13.69 -34.64 3.49
N LEU A 592 -14.59 -33.65 3.58
CA LEU A 592 -15.10 -33.08 4.82
C LEU A 592 -16.02 -34.05 5.60
N LYS A 593 -15.82 -34.19 6.91
CA LYS A 593 -16.70 -34.95 7.82
C LYS A 593 -18.13 -34.37 7.90
N PRO A 594 -19.16 -35.18 8.19
CA PRO A 594 -20.46 -34.67 8.67
C PRO A 594 -20.24 -33.74 9.87
N GLY A 595 -20.87 -32.56 9.87
CA GLY A 595 -20.61 -31.51 10.87
C GLY A 595 -19.27 -30.77 10.75
N GLY A 596 -18.39 -31.16 9.82
CA GLY A 596 -17.12 -30.48 9.52
C GLY A 596 -17.34 -29.08 8.92
N ARG A 597 -16.30 -28.24 8.98
CA ARG A 597 -16.37 -26.80 8.67
C ARG A 597 -15.58 -26.42 7.41
N TRP A 598 -16.14 -25.51 6.61
CA TRP A 598 -15.48 -24.94 5.43
C TRP A 598 -15.35 -23.43 5.62
N TYR A 599 -14.11 -22.97 5.81
CA TYR A 599 -13.74 -21.56 5.96
C TYR A 599 -13.36 -21.00 4.60
N ILE A 600 -14.00 -19.89 4.18
CA ILE A 600 -13.73 -19.29 2.87
C ILE A 600 -13.47 -17.78 2.96
N HIS A 601 -12.51 -17.33 2.14
CA HIS A 601 -12.36 -15.94 1.73
C HIS A 601 -12.03 -15.92 0.23
N GLU A 602 -13.06 -15.83 -0.61
CA GLU A 602 -12.98 -16.10 -2.05
C GLU A 602 -13.56 -14.96 -2.87
N HIS A 603 -13.04 -14.73 -4.08
CA HIS A 603 -13.73 -13.83 -5.01
C HIS A 603 -14.84 -14.55 -5.77
N VAL A 604 -15.80 -13.76 -6.24
CA VAL A 604 -16.99 -14.23 -6.93
C VAL A 604 -17.29 -13.39 -8.17
N LYS A 605 -18.11 -13.95 -9.05
CA LYS A 605 -18.84 -13.20 -10.07
C LYS A 605 -19.53 -11.96 -9.48
N VAL A 606 -19.52 -10.86 -10.24
CA VAL A 606 -20.29 -9.65 -9.93
C VAL A 606 -21.79 -9.94 -9.85
N THR A 607 -22.40 -9.59 -8.71
CA THR A 607 -23.86 -9.69 -8.45
C THR A 607 -24.53 -8.35 -8.12
N ARG A 608 -23.73 -7.30 -7.88
CA ARG A 608 -24.16 -5.91 -7.61
C ARG A 608 -23.63 -5.00 -8.72
N GLY A 609 -24.16 -3.79 -8.89
CA GLY A 609 -23.68 -2.85 -9.93
C GLY A 609 -24.20 -3.09 -11.37
N GLY A 610 -25.04 -4.10 -11.59
CA GLY A 610 -25.85 -4.26 -12.82
C GLY A 610 -25.10 -4.76 -14.06
N LEU A 611 -25.80 -4.71 -15.21
CA LEU A 611 -25.36 -5.35 -16.45
C LEU A 611 -24.01 -4.81 -16.97
N LEU A 612 -23.81 -3.49 -16.94
CA LEU A 612 -22.57 -2.87 -17.43
C LEU A 612 -21.34 -3.37 -16.67
N LEU A 613 -21.42 -3.50 -15.34
CA LEU A 613 -20.33 -4.02 -14.53
C LEU A 613 -20.09 -5.52 -14.77
N SER A 614 -21.15 -6.31 -14.99
CA SER A 614 -21.00 -7.73 -15.36
C SER A 614 -20.40 -7.92 -16.76
N LEU A 615 -20.64 -7.01 -17.70
CA LEU A 615 -19.99 -6.99 -19.02
C LEU A 615 -18.52 -6.55 -18.89
N TYR A 616 -18.23 -5.56 -18.04
CA TYR A 616 -16.86 -5.14 -17.75
C TYR A 616 -16.04 -6.25 -17.07
N GLN A 617 -16.61 -6.98 -16.09
CA GLN A 617 -15.97 -8.16 -15.50
C GLN A 617 -15.74 -9.27 -16.53
N ALA A 618 -16.60 -9.40 -17.55
CA ALA A 618 -16.36 -10.34 -18.66
C ALA A 618 -15.17 -9.93 -19.54
N TYR A 619 -15.08 -8.64 -19.89
CA TYR A 619 -13.99 -8.09 -20.68
C TYR A 619 -12.64 -8.16 -19.94
N VAL A 620 -12.59 -7.70 -18.68
CA VAL A 620 -11.41 -7.82 -17.81
C VAL A 620 -11.04 -9.30 -17.57
N GLY A 621 -12.04 -10.15 -17.32
CA GLY A 621 -11.87 -11.57 -17.02
C GLY A 621 -11.24 -12.38 -18.15
N PHE A 622 -11.41 -11.93 -19.40
CA PHE A 622 -10.75 -12.52 -20.57
C PHE A 622 -9.23 -12.36 -20.50
N PHE A 623 -8.74 -11.13 -20.33
CA PHE A 623 -7.30 -10.85 -20.18
C PHE A 623 -6.73 -11.40 -18.87
N HIS A 624 -7.52 -11.36 -17.78
CA HIS A 624 -7.14 -11.96 -16.50
C HIS A 624 -6.85 -13.46 -16.63
N GLY A 625 -7.76 -14.22 -17.25
CA GLY A 625 -7.62 -15.66 -17.43
C GLY A 625 -6.42 -16.08 -18.28
N MET A 626 -5.96 -15.23 -19.20
CA MET A 626 -4.78 -15.48 -20.04
C MET A 626 -3.45 -15.44 -19.27
N VAL A 627 -3.35 -14.68 -18.18
CA VAL A 627 -2.06 -14.45 -17.48
C VAL A 627 -2.06 -14.94 -16.04
N MET A 628 -3.21 -15.03 -15.38
CA MET A 628 -3.35 -15.41 -13.97
C MET A 628 -3.55 -16.92 -13.76
N GLY A 629 -2.75 -17.76 -14.44
CA GLY A 629 -2.76 -19.22 -14.23
C GLY A 629 -4.15 -19.87 -14.33
N GLY A 630 -4.98 -19.43 -15.29
CA GLY A 630 -6.34 -19.94 -15.48
C GLY A 630 -7.41 -19.35 -14.54
N CYS A 631 -7.09 -18.37 -13.69
CA CYS A 631 -8.04 -17.76 -12.74
C CYS A 631 -9.18 -16.97 -13.41
N GLN A 632 -10.42 -17.44 -13.23
CA GLN A 632 -11.63 -16.94 -13.90
C GLN A 632 -12.52 -16.07 -13.00
N LEU A 633 -12.47 -14.75 -13.16
CA LEU A 633 -13.21 -13.76 -12.34
C LEU A 633 -14.74 -13.94 -12.30
N ARG A 634 -15.34 -14.58 -13.31
CA ARG A 634 -16.80 -14.74 -13.44
C ARG A 634 -17.37 -16.01 -12.80
N ARG A 635 -16.56 -16.79 -12.06
CA ARG A 635 -17.02 -18.03 -11.42
C ARG A 635 -18.06 -17.76 -10.34
N SER A 636 -19.09 -18.58 -10.30
CA SER A 636 -20.18 -18.57 -9.31
C SER A 636 -19.77 -19.27 -8.01
N THR A 637 -18.53 -19.08 -7.55
CA THR A 637 -17.86 -19.88 -6.50
C THR A 637 -18.76 -20.20 -5.28
N LEU A 638 -19.46 -19.21 -4.72
CA LEU A 638 -20.38 -19.46 -3.60
C LEU A 638 -21.59 -20.34 -3.95
N GLN A 639 -22.19 -20.17 -5.14
CA GLN A 639 -23.27 -21.04 -5.61
C GLN A 639 -22.75 -22.46 -5.88
N ASN A 640 -21.53 -22.57 -6.39
CA ASN A 640 -20.88 -23.84 -6.69
C ASN A 640 -20.54 -24.61 -5.40
N ILE A 641 -20.12 -23.93 -4.33
CA ILE A 641 -20.01 -24.50 -2.97
C ILE A 641 -21.38 -24.95 -2.46
N LEU A 642 -22.42 -24.11 -2.54
CA LEU A 642 -23.75 -24.44 -2.05
C LEU A 642 -24.44 -25.57 -2.85
N ALA A 643 -24.05 -25.79 -4.10
CA ALA A 643 -24.49 -26.90 -4.94
C ALA A 643 -23.75 -28.22 -4.66
N ALA A 644 -22.67 -28.21 -3.87
CA ALA A 644 -21.88 -29.41 -3.58
C ALA A 644 -22.58 -30.40 -2.64
N GLY A 645 -23.48 -29.90 -1.77
CA GLY A 645 -24.25 -30.73 -0.86
C GLY A 645 -24.99 -29.94 0.23
N PRO A 646 -25.77 -30.62 1.08
CA PRO A 646 -26.54 -29.98 2.15
C PRO A 646 -25.66 -29.50 3.30
N PHE A 647 -25.73 -28.20 3.60
CA PHE A 647 -25.11 -27.61 4.79
C PHE A 647 -26.12 -27.50 5.95
N SER A 648 -25.62 -27.62 7.18
CA SER A 648 -26.37 -27.41 8.42
C SER A 648 -26.34 -25.94 8.87
N GLU A 649 -25.24 -25.24 8.61
CA GLU A 649 -25.06 -23.81 8.81
C GLU A 649 -24.43 -23.20 7.53
N VAL A 650 -24.96 -22.07 7.07
CA VAL A 650 -24.37 -21.28 5.96
C VAL A 650 -24.23 -19.85 6.46
N ASN A 651 -23.03 -19.50 6.88
CA ASN A 651 -22.71 -18.21 7.49
C ASN A 651 -21.69 -17.46 6.64
N VAL A 652 -22.13 -17.00 5.46
CA VAL A 652 -21.29 -16.37 4.42
C VAL A 652 -21.95 -15.11 3.88
N GLY A 653 -21.16 -14.05 3.67
CA GLY A 653 -21.63 -12.84 2.99
C GLY A 653 -20.50 -12.03 2.34
N GLN A 654 -20.86 -10.96 1.63
CA GLN A 654 -19.88 -9.99 1.13
C GLN A 654 -19.43 -9.06 2.28
N PRO A 655 -18.14 -8.68 2.36
CA PRO A 655 -17.64 -7.75 3.36
C PRO A 655 -18.42 -6.43 3.38
N ALA A 656 -18.66 -5.88 4.57
CA ALA A 656 -19.46 -4.66 4.73
C ALA A 656 -18.74 -3.36 4.33
N ASP A 657 -17.42 -3.42 4.18
CA ASP A 657 -16.55 -2.38 3.64
C ASP A 657 -16.45 -2.41 2.10
N GLN A 658 -16.99 -3.45 1.45
CA GLN A 658 -16.90 -3.66 0.02
C GLN A 658 -17.88 -2.77 -0.77
N ALA A 659 -17.39 -2.09 -1.80
CA ALA A 659 -18.22 -1.23 -2.65
C ALA A 659 -19.10 -2.05 -3.61
N GLY A 660 -20.31 -1.54 -3.86
CA GLY A 660 -21.28 -2.15 -4.77
C GLY A 660 -20.91 -2.12 -6.26
N TYR A 661 -19.73 -1.59 -6.59
CA TYR A 661 -19.19 -1.43 -7.94
C TYR A 661 -17.82 -2.11 -8.16
N GLU A 662 -17.37 -2.98 -7.27
CA GLU A 662 -16.10 -3.70 -7.42
C GLU A 662 -16.15 -4.75 -8.53
N VAL A 663 -15.09 -4.78 -9.36
CA VAL A 663 -14.93 -5.71 -10.50
C VAL A 663 -14.47 -7.11 -10.05
N ILE A 664 -13.79 -7.19 -8.90
CA ILE A 664 -13.38 -8.45 -8.24
C ILE A 664 -13.96 -8.43 -6.83
N PRO A 665 -15.27 -8.70 -6.66
CA PRO A 665 -15.93 -8.72 -5.36
C PRO A 665 -15.66 -10.03 -4.60
N TRP A 666 -15.74 -9.97 -3.27
CA TRP A 666 -15.36 -11.05 -2.36
C TRP A 666 -16.57 -11.57 -1.57
N VAL A 667 -16.47 -12.81 -1.10
CA VAL A 667 -17.32 -13.39 -0.04
C VAL A 667 -16.43 -13.96 1.05
N MET A 668 -16.90 -13.92 2.29
CA MET A 668 -16.19 -14.49 3.42
C MET A 668 -17.13 -15.06 4.47
N GLY A 669 -16.68 -16.12 5.16
CA GLY A 669 -17.45 -16.75 6.22
C GLY A 669 -17.16 -18.24 6.37
N VAL A 670 -18.09 -18.95 7.01
CA VAL A 670 -17.98 -20.36 7.36
C VAL A 670 -19.24 -21.10 6.91
N LEU A 671 -19.09 -22.32 6.41
CA LEU A 671 -20.19 -23.26 6.20
C LEU A 671 -19.96 -24.50 7.06
N LYS A 672 -21.01 -25.11 7.59
CA LYS A 672 -20.94 -26.37 8.35
C LYS A 672 -21.68 -27.46 7.58
N LYS A 673 -21.01 -28.56 7.29
CA LYS A 673 -21.60 -29.72 6.59
C LYS A 673 -22.74 -30.33 7.42
N LYS A 674 -23.76 -30.88 6.76
CA LYS A 674 -24.85 -31.59 7.43
C LYS A 674 -24.46 -33.03 7.79
#